data_AF-A0A5N6DFN2-F1
#
_entry.id   AF-A0A5N6DFN2-F1
#
_cell.length_a   1.000
_cell.length_b   1.000
_cell.length_c   1.000
_cell.angle_alpha   90.00
_cell.angle_beta   90.00
_cell.angle_gamma   90.00
#
_symmetry.space_group_name_H-M   'P 1'
#
loop_
_entity.id
_entity.type
_entity.pdbx_description
1 polymer ?
#
loop_
_entity_poly.entity_id
_entity_poly.type
_entity_poly.pdbx_seq_one_letter_code
_entity_poly.pdbx_strand_id
1 'polypeptide(L)'
;MSLNDQITQVTGPDDNDEATLKPTFKDPKQSQRVTQIEAIYREAKSDRKTWLIGVSVLVCAWAYSLDSSTTSYYSVDASSYFKQHSSVLSTLPIATSIISAVSKPFIAKISDITTRPYTYTFVLFFYVIGYIIVAICRTIAGYVVGEVFVAIGSSGLDLTNNIIVANLTPLEWRGFASSILSTPFIINTYKGQWRWGYGIFAIIMPVALGPAVATLVYLDGKAKQNGIVNIASSNAARRAAGNLAEREGRDIPHGTISARAAGPSEPWVQSVRRILDEIDAFGLVLLGFGWSLLLLPFYLKTYADGGWRDHSLIAMMLIGGLLLIAYVIYEAKWAGVPRAPRCLVFNKTFTMAIIIDSFYILTGNVRGLCWDSYVYVAKPWSYQNWVYYGNTLTLALCIAGPFVGLLQRWEHRYKAIQIAGLVIKIIRKGIMLDGTMATANTGAMVTAMILVGFGGSMSVVGSRVASQASIPHQEVALAISLLALWSKIGRAIGSAILRKYLAFNATEADVRGLFGSPTSIRKLYRFDNPMRVGATLAYRHALYYCLATALGLAFIPLIASLFQHNYFLGKSQNAVTNVGNDGLPVAETCRSELEPPKTKKEAFLRFWAAPFLFNMPAKLIDRYDHVPVTKENLDWAELITLDLSQYDQPGGKEDLVKQLEHAVRHVGFFYVKNFNISQDEIDRQFALGREFYALPLEEKLKYHSASDLEKGEYNGYRPAGHRALGNGVKDNVQVYNIPKFDGYHQRQQPPILGDHLEEIEAFSRKCHTEVVEKLLRLFAILLELPDEDQLVKDHQYDVKGEDHLRYMHYAARGAEENKIVGVTLLFRQPVAALQILNSQGQWKWVRPQDGTITVNTCDALTALTGGLIKSSIHRVHVPPADQAHVDRLGVLYFARPNNHVVLDPIQNSPLLNRLGLTQNVFTELGQHLTTEQWVKVRQTQQQRRTRDAKISEDGKYTYRPKDLEIIPGLHAKVYN
;
A
#
# COMPACT_ATOMS: atom_id res chain seq x y z
N MET A 1 0.12 -12.34 -66.56
CA MET A 1 1.10 -13.43 -66.57
C MET A 1 2.30 -12.99 -65.75
N SER A 2 2.48 -13.55 -64.54
CA SER A 2 3.76 -13.68 -63.76
C SER A 2 4.50 -12.38 -63.37
N LEU A 3 5.14 -12.18 -62.20
CA LEU A 3 5.22 -12.75 -60.84
C LEU A 3 6.25 -11.82 -60.11
N ASN A 4 5.99 -11.46 -58.85
CA ASN A 4 6.89 -11.14 -57.72
C ASN A 4 8.26 -10.39 -57.80
N ASP A 5 8.38 -9.47 -56.81
CA ASP A 5 9.46 -9.21 -55.82
C ASP A 5 10.77 -8.41 -56.14
N GLN A 6 10.95 -7.32 -55.36
CA GLN A 6 12.11 -6.91 -54.51
C GLN A 6 12.32 -5.36 -54.49
N ILE A 7 12.00 -4.63 -53.41
CA ILE A 7 12.80 -4.28 -52.19
C ILE A 7 13.68 -3.00 -52.33
N THR A 8 13.23 -1.95 -51.60
CA THR A 8 13.89 -0.81 -50.91
C THR A 8 15.06 0.00 -51.51
N GLN A 9 14.91 1.33 -51.45
CA GLN A 9 15.82 2.21 -50.69
C GLN A 9 15.10 3.47 -50.18
N VAL A 10 15.20 3.72 -48.87
CA VAL A 10 14.67 4.89 -48.15
C VAL A 10 15.83 5.86 -47.92
N THR A 11 15.68 7.11 -48.33
CA THR A 11 16.49 8.25 -47.86
C THR A 11 15.61 9.07 -46.91
N GLY A 12 16.07 9.24 -45.65
CA GLY A 12 15.31 9.89 -44.59
C GLY A 12 15.27 11.42 -44.67
N PRO A 13 14.56 12.06 -43.73
CA PRO A 13 14.87 13.44 -43.35
C PRO A 13 15.07 13.63 -41.84
N ASP A 14 16.12 14.41 -41.56
CA ASP A 14 16.25 15.48 -40.58
C ASP A 14 15.82 15.26 -39.11
N ASP A 15 16.86 15.16 -38.29
CA ASP A 15 16.88 15.50 -36.87
C ASP A 15 16.46 16.96 -36.65
N ASN A 16 15.29 17.19 -36.03
CA ASN A 16 15.01 18.28 -35.10
C ASN A 16 13.53 18.27 -34.72
N ASP A 17 13.14 17.47 -33.73
CA ASP A 17 11.94 17.71 -32.90
C ASP A 17 11.99 16.82 -31.64
N GLU A 18 12.88 17.17 -30.70
CA GLU A 18 12.81 16.66 -29.32
C GLU A 18 11.66 17.37 -28.57
N ALA A 19 10.42 16.96 -28.86
CA ALA A 19 9.27 17.31 -28.02
C ALA A 19 9.35 16.51 -26.70
N THR A 20 9.99 17.11 -25.70
CA THR A 20 10.03 16.59 -24.32
C THR A 20 8.61 16.45 -23.74
N LEU A 21 8.06 15.24 -23.82
CA LEU A 21 6.87 14.80 -23.08
C LEU A 21 7.14 14.94 -21.57
N LYS A 22 6.54 15.95 -20.94
CA LYS A 22 6.48 16.04 -19.47
C LYS A 22 5.46 15.01 -18.95
N PRO A 23 5.85 14.08 -18.07
CA PRO A 23 4.92 13.10 -17.52
C PRO A 23 3.97 13.77 -16.52
N THR A 24 2.69 13.87 -16.89
CA THR A 24 1.57 14.15 -16.00
C THR A 24 1.25 12.88 -15.20
N PHE A 25 1.14 13.04 -13.87
CA PHE A 25 1.10 12.01 -12.82
C PHE A 25 2.42 11.25 -12.54
N LYS A 26 3.02 11.55 -11.38
CA LYS A 26 4.19 10.84 -10.83
C LYS A 26 3.75 9.47 -10.31
N ASP A 27 3.65 8.47 -11.18
CA ASP A 27 3.81 7.08 -10.77
C ASP A 27 5.15 6.95 -10.00
N PRO A 28 5.21 6.26 -8.85
CA PRO A 28 6.47 6.06 -8.15
C PRO A 28 7.42 5.28 -9.07
N LYS A 29 8.42 5.96 -9.63
CA LYS A 29 9.49 5.32 -10.40
C LYS A 29 10.16 4.27 -9.51
N GLN A 30 9.88 2.99 -9.76
CA GLN A 30 10.56 1.89 -9.08
C GLN A 30 12.06 2.01 -9.34
N SER A 31 12.87 2.03 -8.28
CA SER A 31 14.31 2.26 -8.43
C SER A 31 14.94 1.10 -9.21
N GLN A 32 15.83 1.42 -10.16
CA GLN A 32 16.58 0.48 -11.01
C GLN A 32 17.29 -0.63 -10.21
N ARG A 33 17.54 -0.39 -8.91
CA ARG A 33 18.33 -1.23 -8.02
C ARG A 33 17.48 -2.21 -7.20
N VAL A 34 16.19 -1.92 -6.99
CA VAL A 34 15.23 -2.89 -6.45
C VAL A 34 15.02 -4.03 -7.44
N THR A 35 14.94 -3.69 -8.73
CA THR A 35 14.80 -4.66 -9.81
C THR A 35 16.01 -5.58 -9.97
N GLN A 36 17.21 -5.08 -9.67
CA GLN A 36 18.45 -5.87 -9.68
C GLN A 36 18.47 -6.92 -8.56
N ILE A 37 17.85 -6.62 -7.41
CA ILE A 37 17.71 -7.58 -6.29
C ILE A 37 16.68 -8.66 -6.63
N GLU A 38 15.56 -8.29 -7.26
CA GLU A 38 14.57 -9.25 -7.77
C GLU A 38 15.20 -10.20 -8.81
N ALA A 39 16.11 -9.68 -9.65
CA ALA A 39 16.89 -10.49 -10.59
C ALA A 39 17.87 -11.44 -9.89
N ILE A 40 18.56 -10.98 -8.84
CA ILE A 40 19.42 -11.83 -7.99
C ILE A 40 18.58 -12.94 -7.35
N TYR A 41 17.37 -12.64 -6.86
CA TYR A 41 16.47 -13.63 -6.28
C TYR A 41 16.04 -14.69 -7.31
N ARG A 42 15.74 -14.30 -8.55
CA ARG A 42 15.42 -15.22 -9.65
C ARG A 42 16.57 -16.17 -9.97
N GLU A 43 17.80 -15.66 -10.04
CA GLU A 43 19.01 -16.48 -10.23
C GLU A 43 19.34 -17.35 -9.01
N ALA A 44 18.97 -16.89 -7.80
CA ALA A 44 19.17 -17.60 -6.55
C ALA A 44 18.15 -18.73 -6.31
N LYS A 45 17.07 -18.83 -7.10
CA LYS A 45 15.98 -19.84 -6.99
C LYS A 45 16.45 -21.31 -7.06
N SER A 46 17.74 -21.55 -7.33
CA SER A 46 18.39 -22.84 -7.07
C SER A 46 18.56 -23.05 -5.55
N ASP A 47 17.84 -24.03 -4.99
CA ASP A 47 17.77 -24.32 -3.53
C ASP A 47 19.12 -24.20 -2.80
N ARG A 48 20.21 -24.70 -3.40
CA ARG A 48 21.52 -24.76 -2.73
C ARG A 48 22.16 -23.39 -2.50
N LYS A 49 21.93 -22.39 -3.36
CA LYS A 49 22.58 -21.06 -3.27
C LYS A 49 21.82 -20.11 -2.34
N THR A 50 20.50 -20.19 -2.31
CA THR A 50 19.68 -19.42 -1.36
C THR A 50 19.94 -19.87 0.09
N TRP A 51 20.06 -21.17 0.33
CA TRP A 51 20.47 -21.71 1.64
C TRP A 51 21.86 -21.25 2.05
N LEU A 52 22.83 -21.17 1.13
CA LEU A 52 24.18 -20.68 1.41
C LEU A 52 24.18 -19.21 1.88
N ILE A 53 23.39 -18.36 1.23
CA ILE A 53 23.22 -16.95 1.63
C ILE A 53 22.56 -16.87 3.00
N GLY A 54 21.47 -17.61 3.23
CA GLY A 54 20.77 -17.64 4.51
C GLY A 54 21.65 -18.10 5.67
N VAL A 55 22.44 -19.16 5.47
CA VAL A 55 23.40 -19.67 6.46
C VAL A 55 24.50 -18.66 6.73
N SER A 56 25.06 -18.02 5.69
CA SER A 56 26.13 -17.02 5.88
C SER A 56 25.61 -15.75 6.59
N VAL A 57 24.38 -15.30 6.31
CA VAL A 57 23.73 -14.21 7.05
C VAL A 57 23.49 -14.60 8.51
N LEU A 58 23.09 -15.84 8.80
CA LEU A 58 22.92 -16.33 10.16
C LEU A 58 24.25 -16.41 10.92
N VAL A 59 25.31 -16.89 10.26
CA VAL A 59 26.68 -16.91 10.81
C VAL A 59 27.17 -15.49 11.06
N CYS A 60 26.89 -14.54 10.18
CA CYS A 60 27.18 -13.12 10.39
C CYS A 60 26.40 -12.54 11.56
N ALA A 61 25.11 -12.86 11.69
CA ALA A 61 24.29 -12.43 12.82
C ALA A 61 24.81 -13.00 14.15
N TRP A 62 25.34 -14.23 14.14
CA TRP A 62 26.02 -14.81 15.29
C TRP A 62 27.33 -14.11 15.61
N ALA A 63 28.14 -13.84 14.60
CA ALA A 63 29.40 -13.13 14.74
C ALA A 63 29.15 -11.72 15.33
N TYR A 64 28.13 -11.02 14.85
CA TYR A 64 27.69 -9.72 15.36
C TYR A 64 27.13 -9.79 16.79
N SER A 65 26.35 -10.83 17.13
CA SER A 65 25.83 -10.98 18.48
C SER A 65 26.95 -11.26 19.48
N LEU A 66 27.95 -12.06 19.08
CA LEU A 66 29.13 -12.36 19.88
C LEU A 66 29.94 -11.08 20.13
N ASP A 67 30.13 -10.25 19.11
CA ASP A 67 30.69 -8.91 19.25
C ASP A 67 29.92 -8.11 20.31
N SER A 68 28.63 -7.84 20.07
CA SER A 68 27.84 -6.97 20.95
C SER A 68 27.79 -7.46 22.41
N SER A 69 27.78 -8.77 22.64
CA SER A 69 27.80 -9.33 23.99
C SER A 69 29.17 -9.19 24.67
N THR A 70 30.26 -9.43 23.95
CA THR A 70 31.62 -9.47 24.52
C THR A 70 32.25 -8.09 24.69
N THR A 71 32.06 -7.20 23.71
CA THR A 71 32.64 -5.84 23.73
C THR A 71 32.08 -4.97 24.86
N SER A 72 30.84 -5.25 25.29
CA SER A 72 30.24 -4.63 26.48
C SER A 72 31.06 -4.87 27.75
N TYR A 73 31.69 -6.04 27.90
CA TYR A 73 32.56 -6.36 29.03
C TYR A 73 33.97 -5.81 28.82
N TYR A 74 34.51 -5.86 27.60
CA TYR A 74 35.84 -5.32 27.29
C TYR A 74 35.94 -3.82 27.51
N SER A 75 34.85 -3.08 27.33
CA SER A 75 34.80 -1.64 27.62
C SER A 75 35.09 -1.34 29.10
N VAL A 76 34.67 -2.21 30.02
CA VAL A 76 34.98 -2.09 31.47
C VAL A 76 36.47 -2.28 31.73
N ASP A 77 37.09 -3.27 31.08
CA ASP A 77 38.53 -3.52 31.23
C ASP A 77 39.39 -2.42 30.57
N ALA A 78 38.98 -1.93 29.40
CA ALA A 78 39.66 -0.85 28.68
C ALA A 78 39.59 0.47 29.45
N SER A 79 38.42 0.82 29.98
CA SER A 79 38.24 2.03 30.79
C SER A 79 39.04 1.98 32.10
N SER A 80 39.22 0.78 32.67
CA SER A 80 40.12 0.52 33.79
C SER A 80 41.58 0.80 33.46
N TYR A 81 42.04 0.28 32.32
CA TYR A 81 43.41 0.46 31.84
C TYR A 81 43.78 1.94 31.67
N PHE A 82 42.86 2.74 31.11
CA PHE A 82 43.06 4.19 30.92
C PHE A 82 42.77 5.04 32.15
N LYS A 83 42.41 4.43 33.30
CA LYS A 83 42.02 5.12 34.56
C LYS A 83 40.88 6.13 34.37
N GLN A 84 40.02 5.90 33.40
CA GLN A 84 38.92 6.78 33.00
C GLN A 84 37.57 6.04 33.03
N HIS A 85 37.37 5.23 34.08
CA HIS A 85 36.17 4.41 34.28
C HIS A 85 34.86 5.20 34.13
N SER A 86 34.73 6.32 34.85
CA SER A 86 33.47 7.08 34.88
C SER A 86 33.18 7.77 33.55
N SER A 87 34.20 8.35 32.89
CA SER A 87 34.01 9.02 31.61
C SER A 87 33.74 8.00 30.51
N VAL A 88 34.55 6.96 30.34
CA VAL A 88 34.39 6.01 29.22
C VAL A 88 33.08 5.22 29.32
N LEU A 89 32.74 4.65 30.48
CA LEU A 89 31.56 3.78 30.61
C LEU A 89 30.23 4.52 30.51
N SER A 90 30.20 5.82 30.78
CA SER A 90 28.99 6.62 30.69
C SER A 90 28.89 7.42 29.39
N THR A 91 30.00 7.89 28.86
CA THR A 91 30.07 8.79 27.70
C THR A 91 30.06 8.06 26.39
N LEU A 92 30.98 7.10 26.27
CA LEU A 92 31.29 6.50 24.99
C LEU A 92 30.09 5.72 24.44
N PRO A 93 29.38 4.89 25.23
CA PRO A 93 28.17 4.21 24.75
C PRO A 93 27.08 5.17 24.27
N ILE A 94 26.99 6.38 24.83
CA ILE A 94 26.00 7.39 24.43
C ILE A 94 26.41 8.03 23.10
N ALA A 95 27.68 8.43 22.97
CA ALA A 95 28.22 9.01 21.73
C ALA A 95 28.13 8.02 20.56
N THR A 96 28.61 6.78 20.75
CA THR A 96 28.52 5.72 19.71
C THR A 96 27.08 5.39 19.36
N SER A 97 26.15 5.52 20.30
CA SER A 97 24.71 5.33 20.05
C SER A 97 24.08 6.40 19.16
N ILE A 98 24.50 7.67 19.31
CA ILE A 98 24.04 8.78 18.47
C ILE A 98 24.62 8.62 17.06
N ILE A 99 25.93 8.36 16.97
CA ILE A 99 26.62 8.11 15.70
C ILE A 99 25.95 6.95 14.97
N SER A 100 25.75 5.82 15.66
CA SER A 100 25.04 4.67 15.08
C SER A 100 23.65 5.03 14.56
N ALA A 101 22.91 5.90 15.24
CA ALA A 101 21.57 6.30 14.85
C ALA A 101 21.58 7.15 13.57
N VAL A 102 22.49 8.13 13.52
CA VAL A 102 22.66 9.06 12.39
C VAL A 102 23.25 8.37 11.15
N SER A 103 24.12 7.37 11.35
CA SER A 103 24.72 6.63 10.24
C SER A 103 23.72 5.73 9.50
N LYS A 104 22.64 5.26 10.15
CA LYS A 104 21.67 4.34 9.50
C LYS A 104 20.96 4.95 8.29
N PRO A 105 20.36 6.16 8.37
CA PRO A 105 19.78 6.81 7.19
C PRO A 105 20.80 6.98 6.05
N PHE A 106 22.05 7.34 6.38
CA PHE A 106 23.12 7.49 5.40
C PHE A 106 23.45 6.18 4.69
N ILE A 107 23.63 5.10 5.45
CA ILE A 107 23.94 3.77 4.93
C ILE A 107 22.75 3.19 4.16
N ALA A 108 21.51 3.42 4.62
CA ALA A 108 20.30 3.02 3.90
C ALA A 108 20.28 3.61 2.48
N LYS A 109 20.57 4.91 2.35
CA LYS A 109 20.61 5.60 1.05
C LYS A 109 21.77 5.15 0.18
N ILE A 110 22.97 4.98 0.74
CA ILE A 110 24.08 4.35 0.01
C ILE A 110 23.68 2.97 -0.48
N SER A 111 22.91 2.22 0.30
CA SER A 111 22.46 0.88 -0.07
C SER A 111 21.35 0.87 -1.12
N ASP A 112 20.58 1.95 -1.23
CA ASP A 112 19.63 2.16 -2.32
C ASP A 112 20.33 2.63 -3.60
N ILE A 113 21.59 3.08 -3.52
CA ILE A 113 22.39 3.63 -4.64
C ILE A 113 23.55 2.74 -5.09
N THR A 114 24.14 1.99 -4.21
CA THR A 114 25.14 0.98 -4.56
C THR A 114 24.44 -0.37 -4.60
N THR A 115 24.93 -1.32 -5.38
CA THR A 115 24.41 -2.69 -5.22
C THR A 115 24.74 -3.16 -3.81
N ARG A 116 23.78 -3.76 -3.11
CA ARG A 116 23.88 -4.21 -1.70
C ARG A 116 25.22 -4.91 -1.32
N PRO A 117 25.85 -5.77 -2.15
CA PRO A 117 27.17 -6.33 -1.82
C PRO A 117 28.30 -5.29 -1.66
N TYR A 118 28.29 -4.19 -2.43
CA TYR A 118 29.28 -3.12 -2.25
C TYR A 118 29.01 -2.32 -0.97
N THR A 119 27.74 -2.17 -0.58
CA THR A 119 27.40 -1.59 0.74
C THR A 119 28.00 -2.42 1.87
N TYR A 120 27.92 -3.75 1.82
CA TYR A 120 28.54 -4.63 2.82
C TYR A 120 30.05 -4.45 2.89
N THR A 121 30.71 -4.37 1.73
CA THR A 121 32.16 -4.19 1.67
C THR A 121 32.58 -2.86 2.29
N PHE A 122 31.84 -1.79 1.97
CA PHE A 122 32.04 -0.45 2.53
C PHE A 122 31.86 -0.41 4.05
N VAL A 123 30.80 -1.03 4.56
CA VAL A 123 30.51 -1.07 5.99
C VAL A 123 31.52 -1.96 6.74
N LEU A 124 31.88 -3.12 6.17
CA LEU A 124 32.88 -4.03 6.72
C LEU A 124 34.24 -3.34 6.85
N PHE A 125 34.62 -2.51 5.88
CA PHE A 125 35.86 -1.73 5.93
C PHE A 125 35.93 -0.83 7.18
N PHE A 126 34.87 -0.06 7.47
CA PHE A 126 34.83 0.78 8.67
C PHE A 126 34.84 -0.03 9.96
N TYR A 127 34.15 -1.18 9.97
CA TYR A 127 34.13 -2.09 11.11
C TYR A 127 35.52 -2.64 11.42
N VAL A 128 36.23 -3.13 10.41
CA VAL A 128 37.58 -3.73 10.54
C VAL A 128 38.60 -2.67 10.97
N ILE A 129 38.62 -1.51 10.32
CA ILE A 129 39.54 -0.41 10.68
C ILE A 129 39.28 0.06 12.12
N GLY A 130 38.01 0.20 12.50
CA GLY A 130 37.65 0.59 13.86
C GLY A 130 38.25 -0.35 14.91
N TYR A 131 38.08 -1.67 14.74
CA TYR A 131 38.63 -2.64 15.69
C TYR A 131 40.16 -2.77 15.65
N ILE A 132 40.80 -2.57 14.50
CA ILE A 132 42.26 -2.48 14.42
C ILE A 132 42.78 -1.29 15.24
N ILE A 133 42.13 -0.12 15.11
CA ILE A 133 42.47 1.08 15.89
C ILE A 133 42.28 0.81 17.39
N VAL A 134 41.15 0.23 17.79
CA VAL A 134 40.88 -0.12 19.20
C VAL A 134 41.91 -1.11 19.75
N ALA A 135 42.30 -2.13 18.98
CA ALA A 135 43.26 -3.13 19.44
C ALA A 135 44.68 -2.53 19.67
N ILE A 136 45.09 -1.59 18.82
CA ILE A 136 46.44 -1.00 18.81
C ILE A 136 46.53 0.25 19.72
N CYS A 137 45.41 0.90 20.04
CA CYS A 137 45.40 2.19 20.71
C CYS A 137 46.22 2.19 22.02
N ARG A 138 47.03 3.23 22.24
CA ARG A 138 47.77 3.47 23.49
C ARG A 138 47.22 4.66 24.29
N THR A 139 46.29 5.39 23.69
CA THR A 139 45.66 6.58 24.26
C THR A 139 44.15 6.43 24.24
N ILE A 140 43.47 7.12 25.16
CA ILE A 140 42.01 7.15 25.20
C ILE A 140 41.40 7.81 23.97
N ALA A 141 42.06 8.83 23.41
CA ALA A 141 41.62 9.45 22.16
C ALA A 141 41.62 8.42 21.01
N GLY A 142 42.66 7.59 20.91
CA GLY A 142 42.71 6.51 19.92
C GLY A 142 41.61 5.46 20.13
N TYR A 143 41.29 5.13 21.40
CA TYR A 143 40.18 4.23 21.73
C TYR A 143 38.83 4.79 21.29
N VAL A 144 38.55 6.07 21.60
CA VAL A 144 37.31 6.76 21.20
C VAL A 144 37.18 6.83 19.68
N VAL A 145 38.25 7.20 18.97
CA VAL A 145 38.25 7.26 17.49
C VAL A 145 37.95 5.89 16.88
N GLY A 146 38.59 4.83 17.39
CA GLY A 146 38.31 3.46 16.94
C GLY A 146 36.84 3.06 17.16
N GLU A 147 36.29 3.36 18.34
CA GLU A 147 34.90 3.08 18.68
C GLU A 147 33.88 3.87 17.84
N VAL A 148 34.23 5.08 17.38
CA VAL A 148 33.42 5.83 16.39
C VAL A 148 33.35 5.08 15.06
N PHE A 149 34.48 4.57 14.55
CA PHE A 149 34.50 3.79 13.32
C PHE A 149 33.74 2.47 13.47
N VAL A 150 33.91 1.78 14.60
CA VAL A 150 33.13 0.59 14.95
C VAL A 150 31.64 0.89 14.99
N ALA A 151 31.21 2.03 15.55
CA ALA A 151 29.80 2.41 15.62
C ALA A 151 29.19 2.58 14.22
N ILE A 152 29.92 3.18 13.27
CA ILE A 152 29.49 3.32 11.87
C ILE A 152 29.37 1.93 11.21
N GLY A 153 30.40 1.10 11.35
CA GLY A 153 30.45 -0.24 10.77
C GLY A 153 29.39 -1.18 11.33
N SER A 154 29.30 -1.30 12.66
CA SER A 154 28.33 -2.17 13.35
C SER A 154 26.88 -1.80 13.03
N SER A 155 26.58 -0.49 13.00
CA SER A 155 25.25 0.02 12.66
C SER A 155 24.86 -0.27 11.20
N GLY A 156 25.83 -0.18 10.29
CA GLY A 156 25.63 -0.57 8.89
C GLY A 156 25.42 -2.06 8.70
N LEU A 157 26.14 -2.91 9.44
CA LEU A 157 25.99 -4.37 9.36
C LEU A 157 24.60 -4.78 9.85
N ASP A 158 24.16 -4.22 10.98
CA ASP A 158 22.80 -4.44 11.51
C ASP A 158 21.74 -4.03 10.48
N LEU A 159 21.85 -2.84 9.89
CA LEU A 159 20.89 -2.38 8.88
C LEU A 159 20.88 -3.28 7.64
N THR A 160 22.06 -3.61 7.10
CA THR A 160 22.16 -4.36 5.84
C THR A 160 21.68 -5.80 6.01
N ASN A 161 21.93 -6.43 7.17
CA ASN A 161 21.37 -7.74 7.51
C ASN A 161 19.84 -7.73 7.52
N ASN A 162 19.22 -6.71 8.12
CA ASN A 162 17.76 -6.56 8.13
C ASN A 162 17.19 -6.33 6.72
N ILE A 163 17.89 -5.56 5.88
CA ILE A 163 17.48 -5.32 4.48
C ILE A 163 17.53 -6.62 3.67
N ILE A 164 18.60 -7.41 3.78
CA ILE A 164 18.70 -8.70 3.07
C ILE A 164 17.56 -9.62 3.48
N VAL A 165 17.27 -9.75 4.77
CA VAL A 165 16.16 -10.60 5.23
C VAL A 165 14.83 -10.10 4.67
N ALA A 166 14.58 -8.80 4.65
CA ALA A 166 13.36 -8.24 4.06
C ALA A 166 13.24 -8.56 2.55
N ASN A 167 14.36 -8.61 1.82
CA ASN A 167 14.39 -8.89 0.38
C ASN A 167 14.26 -10.38 0.05
N LEU A 168 14.82 -11.26 0.88
CA LEU A 168 14.85 -12.71 0.63
C LEU A 168 13.65 -13.45 1.22
N THR A 169 12.85 -12.79 2.07
CA THR A 169 11.71 -13.44 2.74
C THR A 169 10.36 -12.80 2.37
N PRO A 170 9.33 -13.63 2.13
CA PRO A 170 7.97 -13.14 1.96
C PRO A 170 7.42 -12.60 3.28
N LEU A 171 6.38 -11.77 3.20
CA LEU A 171 5.84 -11.06 4.36
C LEU A 171 5.34 -12.01 5.48
N GLU A 172 4.76 -13.16 5.12
CA GLU A 172 4.31 -14.21 6.06
C GLU A 172 5.42 -14.80 6.96
N TRP A 173 6.65 -14.86 6.46
CA TRP A 173 7.81 -15.44 7.17
C TRP A 173 8.72 -14.38 7.78
N ARG A 174 8.46 -13.11 7.50
CA ARG A 174 9.37 -12.01 7.82
C ARG A 174 9.58 -11.84 9.32
N GLY A 175 8.53 -12.01 10.11
CA GLY A 175 8.63 -11.95 11.58
C GLY A 175 9.54 -13.04 12.14
N PHE A 176 9.44 -14.26 11.61
CA PHE A 176 10.29 -15.39 12.00
C PHE A 176 11.74 -15.18 11.57
N ALA A 177 11.97 -14.86 10.29
CA ALA A 177 13.31 -14.66 9.76
C ALA A 177 14.04 -13.47 10.40
N SER A 178 13.33 -12.38 10.74
CA SER A 178 13.94 -11.27 11.46
C SER A 178 14.30 -11.64 12.90
N SER A 179 13.51 -12.51 13.53
CA SER A 179 13.72 -12.94 14.91
C SER A 179 14.85 -13.97 15.04
N ILE A 180 15.03 -14.83 14.03
CA ILE A 180 16.10 -15.84 14.04
C ILE A 180 17.50 -15.20 14.02
N LEU A 181 17.63 -13.98 13.49
CA LEU A 181 18.89 -13.23 13.55
C LEU A 181 19.33 -12.90 14.99
N SER A 182 18.40 -12.92 15.96
CA SER A 182 18.69 -12.65 17.36
C SER A 182 18.90 -13.91 18.21
N THR A 183 18.56 -15.11 17.74
CA THR A 183 18.77 -16.35 18.50
C THR A 183 20.22 -16.64 18.87
N PRO A 184 21.26 -16.19 18.11
CA PRO A 184 22.63 -16.49 18.49
C PRO A 184 23.08 -15.88 19.83
N PHE A 185 22.37 -14.87 20.36
CA PHE A 185 22.64 -14.33 21.69
C PHE A 185 22.44 -15.36 22.83
N ILE A 186 21.82 -16.52 22.56
CA ILE A 186 21.60 -17.60 23.51
C ILE A 186 22.91 -18.35 23.86
N ILE A 187 23.83 -18.48 22.90
CA ILE A 187 25.01 -19.37 22.99
C ILE A 187 26.27 -18.60 23.40
N ASN A 188 26.21 -17.27 23.45
CA ASN A 188 27.39 -16.42 23.60
C ASN A 188 27.99 -16.50 25.01
N THR A 189 29.12 -17.18 25.13
CA THR A 189 30.02 -17.09 26.29
C THR A 189 31.46 -17.04 25.81
N TYR A 190 32.11 -15.88 25.93
CA TYR A 190 33.55 -15.75 25.66
C TYR A 190 34.14 -14.69 26.57
N LYS A 191 35.29 -14.99 27.17
CA LYS A 191 36.09 -14.06 27.97
C LYS A 191 37.54 -14.16 27.53
N GLY A 192 38.12 -13.02 27.17
CA GLY A 192 39.50 -12.89 26.71
C GLY A 192 40.09 -11.56 27.15
N GLN A 193 41.37 -11.33 26.88
CA GLN A 193 42.02 -10.04 27.13
C GLN A 193 41.44 -8.97 26.19
N TRP A 194 41.07 -7.79 26.71
CA TRP A 194 40.28 -6.78 25.96
C TRP A 194 40.88 -6.39 24.60
N ARG A 195 42.20 -6.20 24.47
CA ARG A 195 42.85 -5.83 23.18
C ARG A 195 42.68 -6.90 22.11
N TRP A 196 42.97 -8.15 22.46
CA TRP A 196 42.79 -9.28 21.55
C TRP A 196 41.31 -9.61 21.35
N GLY A 197 40.50 -9.41 22.39
CA GLY A 197 39.04 -9.54 22.35
C GLY A 197 38.39 -8.60 21.35
N TYR A 198 38.91 -7.38 21.18
CA TYR A 198 38.48 -6.48 20.09
C TYR A 198 39.13 -6.88 18.74
N GLY A 199 40.42 -7.21 18.73
CA GLY A 199 41.17 -7.54 17.51
C GLY A 199 40.65 -8.80 16.78
N ILE A 200 40.12 -9.78 17.51
CA ILE A 200 39.58 -11.01 16.90
C ILE A 200 38.38 -10.73 15.97
N PHE A 201 37.58 -9.71 16.26
CA PHE A 201 36.42 -9.36 15.42
C PHE A 201 36.80 -8.74 14.08
N ALA A 202 37.99 -8.13 14.00
CA ALA A 202 38.56 -7.69 12.73
C ALA A 202 38.89 -8.87 11.79
N ILE A 203 39.02 -10.09 12.33
CA ILE A 203 39.25 -11.33 11.56
C ILE A 203 37.95 -12.11 11.37
N ILE A 204 37.18 -12.29 12.44
CA ILE A 204 35.95 -13.10 12.42
C ILE A 204 34.91 -12.50 11.46
N MET A 205 34.68 -11.17 11.46
CA MET A 205 33.65 -10.60 10.57
C MET A 205 33.96 -10.77 9.09
N PRO A 206 35.17 -10.47 8.58
CA PRO A 206 35.51 -10.74 7.19
C PRO A 206 35.37 -12.22 6.81
N VAL A 207 35.74 -13.15 7.70
CA VAL A 207 35.62 -14.59 7.45
C VAL A 207 34.15 -15.03 7.40
N ALA A 208 33.31 -14.52 8.31
CA ALA A 208 31.89 -14.84 8.37
C ALA A 208 31.09 -14.26 7.18
N LEU A 209 31.43 -13.02 6.79
CA LEU A 209 30.69 -12.25 5.80
C LEU A 209 31.27 -12.40 4.37
N GLY A 210 32.55 -12.71 4.25
CA GLY A 210 33.25 -12.87 2.97
C GLY A 210 32.54 -13.83 2.00
N PRO A 211 32.10 -15.03 2.43
CA PRO A 211 31.34 -15.95 1.58
C PRO A 211 30.00 -15.37 1.10
N ALA A 212 29.24 -14.66 1.94
CA ALA A 212 28.01 -14.00 1.53
C ALA A 212 28.27 -12.90 0.50
N VAL A 213 29.26 -12.04 0.75
CA VAL A 213 29.62 -10.95 -0.18
C VAL A 213 30.11 -11.52 -1.50
N ALA A 214 31.00 -12.52 -1.49
CA ALA A 214 31.48 -13.19 -2.70
C ALA A 214 30.34 -13.83 -3.50
N THR A 215 29.40 -14.50 -2.82
CA THR A 215 28.22 -15.11 -3.46
C THR A 215 27.32 -14.05 -4.08
N LEU A 216 27.06 -12.95 -3.38
CA LEU A 216 26.23 -11.85 -3.89
C LEU A 216 26.89 -11.11 -5.05
N VAL A 217 28.22 -10.88 -5.01
CA VAL A 217 28.98 -10.31 -6.12
C VAL A 217 28.98 -11.25 -7.32
N TYR A 218 29.13 -12.56 -7.10
CA TYR A 218 29.04 -13.56 -8.16
C TYR A 218 27.65 -13.59 -8.80
N LEU A 219 26.59 -13.60 -8.00
CA LEU A 219 25.21 -13.55 -8.50
C LEU A 219 24.90 -12.24 -9.23
N ASP A 220 25.41 -11.10 -8.75
CA ASP A 220 25.28 -9.82 -9.42
C ASP A 220 26.02 -9.79 -10.77
N GLY A 221 27.25 -10.32 -10.81
CA GLY A 221 28.03 -10.47 -12.05
C GLY A 221 27.34 -11.40 -13.04
N LYS A 222 26.78 -12.52 -12.58
CA LYS A 222 26.05 -13.47 -13.41
C LYS A 222 24.72 -12.89 -13.92
N ALA A 223 23.98 -12.17 -13.08
CA ALA A 223 22.76 -11.46 -13.49
C ALA A 223 23.05 -10.42 -14.59
N LYS A 224 24.18 -9.71 -14.48
CA LYS A 224 24.67 -8.79 -15.52
C LYS A 224 25.08 -9.50 -16.82
N GLN A 225 25.76 -10.64 -16.72
CA GLN A 225 26.17 -11.45 -17.88
C GLN A 225 24.98 -12.10 -18.60
N ASN A 226 23.95 -12.52 -17.86
CA ASN A 226 22.74 -13.13 -18.40
C ASN A 226 21.76 -12.11 -19.03
N GLY A 227 22.12 -10.83 -19.12
CA GLY A 227 21.26 -9.78 -19.68
C GLY A 227 20.04 -9.47 -18.79
N ILE A 228 19.99 -9.98 -17.55
CA ILE A 228 18.92 -9.71 -16.58
C ILE A 228 19.22 -8.39 -15.85
N VAL A 229 19.56 -7.34 -16.60
CA VAL A 229 19.49 -5.97 -16.10
C VAL A 229 18.15 -5.43 -16.57
N ASN A 230 17.15 -5.88 -15.83
CA ASN A 230 15.75 -5.62 -16.05
C ASN A 230 15.51 -4.10 -16.00
N ILE A 231 15.24 -3.49 -17.16
CA ILE A 231 14.49 -2.22 -17.22
C ILE A 231 13.05 -2.57 -16.80
N ALA A 232 12.84 -2.85 -15.51
CA ALA A 232 11.50 -2.85 -14.92
C ALA A 232 11.21 -1.46 -14.35
N SER A 233 11.47 -0.42 -15.13
CA SER A 233 11.10 0.93 -14.74
C SER A 233 9.63 1.18 -15.08
N SER A 234 8.73 0.77 -14.19
CA SER A 234 7.29 1.08 -14.24
C SER A 234 6.49 0.35 -15.35
N ASN A 235 5.20 0.12 -15.07
CA ASN A 235 4.19 -0.17 -16.10
C ASN A 235 4.27 0.81 -17.28
N ALA A 236 4.85 2.00 -17.10
CA ALA A 236 5.17 2.97 -18.15
C ALA A 236 6.32 2.53 -19.09
N ALA A 237 7.43 1.93 -18.62
CA ALA A 237 8.47 1.45 -19.55
C ALA A 237 8.10 0.13 -20.23
N ARG A 238 7.26 -0.70 -19.58
CA ARG A 238 6.59 -1.83 -20.28
C ARG A 238 5.70 -1.34 -21.42
N ARG A 239 4.93 -0.26 -21.20
CA ARG A 239 4.13 0.42 -22.23
C ARG A 239 5.00 1.03 -23.33
N ALA A 240 6.08 1.72 -22.97
CA ALA A 240 7.00 2.31 -23.95
C ALA A 240 7.72 1.25 -24.80
N ALA A 241 8.14 0.13 -24.20
CA ALA A 241 8.75 -0.99 -24.91
C ALA A 241 7.74 -1.76 -25.77
N GLY A 242 6.49 -1.91 -25.30
CA GLY A 242 5.38 -2.45 -26.09
C GLY A 242 5.09 -1.58 -27.32
N ASN A 243 4.98 -0.26 -27.13
CA ASN A 243 4.76 0.70 -28.20
C ASN A 243 5.95 0.74 -29.19
N LEU A 244 7.18 0.51 -28.73
CA LEU A 244 8.36 0.43 -29.60
C LEU A 244 8.38 -0.88 -30.39
N ALA A 245 8.02 -2.01 -29.78
CA ALA A 245 7.94 -3.31 -30.43
C ALA A 245 6.81 -3.38 -31.48
N GLU A 246 5.67 -2.72 -31.22
CA GLU A 246 4.60 -2.51 -32.20
C GLU A 246 5.05 -1.64 -33.38
N ARG A 247 5.86 -0.60 -33.14
CA ARG A 247 6.44 0.23 -34.21
C ARG A 247 7.49 -0.50 -35.05
N GLU A 248 8.22 -1.44 -34.46
CA GLU A 248 9.24 -2.25 -35.15
C GLU A 248 8.71 -3.55 -35.77
N GLY A 249 7.41 -3.86 -35.61
CA GLY A 249 6.77 -5.03 -36.21
C GLY A 249 7.29 -6.39 -35.73
N ARG A 250 7.77 -6.49 -34.47
CA ARG A 250 8.26 -7.76 -33.89
C ARG A 250 7.23 -8.38 -32.94
N ASP A 251 6.96 -9.67 -33.10
CA ASP A 251 6.13 -10.45 -32.18
C ASP A 251 6.80 -10.60 -30.79
N ILE A 252 6.00 -10.42 -29.74
CA ILE A 252 6.45 -10.39 -28.34
C ILE A 252 6.68 -11.82 -27.81
N PRO A 253 7.88 -12.19 -27.35
CA PRO A 253 8.07 -13.43 -26.60
C PRO A 253 7.44 -13.28 -25.21
N HIS A 254 6.68 -14.29 -24.77
CA HIS A 254 6.22 -14.41 -23.39
C HIS A 254 7.41 -14.69 -22.45
N GLY A 255 8.13 -13.63 -22.06
CA GLY A 255 9.23 -13.70 -21.11
C GLY A 255 10.35 -12.71 -21.40
N THR A 256 10.62 -11.81 -20.44
CA THR A 256 11.85 -11.03 -20.26
C THR A 256 12.48 -10.41 -21.51
N ILE A 257 12.10 -9.17 -21.83
CA ILE A 257 12.82 -8.33 -22.79
C ILE A 257 14.11 -7.83 -22.14
N SER A 258 15.27 -8.17 -22.73
CA SER A 258 16.60 -7.69 -22.34
C SER A 258 17.03 -6.59 -23.32
N ALA A 259 17.14 -5.34 -22.85
CA ALA A 259 17.89 -4.30 -23.54
C ALA A 259 19.26 -4.12 -22.85
N ARG A 260 20.33 -4.04 -23.64
CA ARG A 260 21.71 -3.86 -23.16
C ARG A 260 21.80 -2.53 -22.41
N ALA A 261 22.13 -2.57 -21.12
CA ALA A 261 22.42 -1.36 -20.35
C ALA A 261 23.56 -0.60 -21.05
N ALA A 262 23.26 0.57 -21.61
CA ALA A 262 24.29 1.50 -22.06
C ALA A 262 25.05 1.95 -20.81
N GLY A 263 26.29 1.47 -20.66
CA GLY A 263 27.18 1.97 -19.61
C GLY A 263 27.47 3.44 -19.90
N PRO A 264 27.25 4.38 -18.96
CA PRO A 264 27.73 5.73 -19.15
C PRO A 264 29.25 5.68 -18.96
N SER A 265 30.01 5.94 -20.02
CA SER A 265 31.40 6.40 -19.90
C SER A 265 31.38 7.87 -19.44
N GLU A 266 30.85 8.12 -18.24
CA GLU A 266 30.89 9.44 -17.62
C GLU A 266 32.21 9.62 -16.83
N PRO A 267 32.81 10.82 -16.86
CA PRO A 267 33.95 11.14 -16.03
C PRO A 267 33.65 10.91 -14.53
N TRP A 268 34.63 10.38 -13.78
CA TRP A 268 34.49 10.06 -12.35
C TRP A 268 33.91 11.20 -11.51
N VAL A 269 34.27 12.45 -11.82
CA VAL A 269 33.78 13.65 -11.12
C VAL A 269 32.27 13.86 -11.31
N GLN A 270 31.75 13.66 -12.52
CA GLN A 270 30.30 13.77 -12.79
C GLN A 270 29.53 12.62 -12.16
N SER A 271 30.11 11.42 -12.16
CA SER A 271 29.53 10.28 -11.44
C SER A 271 29.47 10.51 -9.93
N VAL A 272 30.55 11.04 -9.32
CA VAL A 272 30.57 11.38 -7.89
C VAL A 272 29.57 12.50 -7.58
N ARG A 273 29.47 13.53 -8.42
CA ARG A 273 28.49 14.62 -8.24
C ARG A 273 27.05 14.11 -8.31
N ARG A 274 26.72 13.30 -9.33
CA ARG A 274 25.40 12.66 -9.43
C ARG A 274 25.10 11.79 -8.20
N ILE A 275 26.07 11.02 -7.73
CA ILE A 275 25.92 10.19 -6.52
C ILE A 275 25.69 11.08 -5.29
N LEU A 276 26.40 12.20 -5.15
CA LEU A 276 26.23 13.13 -4.04
C LEU A 276 24.86 13.83 -4.08
N ASP A 277 24.34 14.15 -5.27
CA ASP A 277 23.01 14.72 -5.47
C ASP A 277 21.91 13.67 -5.23
N GLU A 278 22.09 12.43 -5.69
CA GLU A 278 21.19 11.28 -5.40
C GLU A 278 21.17 10.91 -3.91
N ILE A 279 22.32 10.96 -3.23
CA ILE A 279 22.47 10.76 -1.78
C ILE A 279 22.09 12.02 -1.01
N ASP A 280 21.98 13.20 -1.64
CA ASP A 280 21.85 14.55 -1.02
C ASP A 280 22.54 14.58 0.34
N ALA A 281 23.85 14.43 0.21
CA ALA A 281 24.77 14.44 1.33
C ALA A 281 24.59 15.69 2.19
N PHE A 282 24.19 16.82 1.59
CA PHE A 282 23.96 18.07 2.31
C PHE A 282 22.80 17.96 3.33
N GLY A 283 21.63 17.50 2.90
CA GLY A 283 20.48 17.28 3.78
C GLY A 283 20.78 16.25 4.87
N LEU A 284 21.51 15.17 4.54
CA LEU A 284 21.93 14.16 5.52
C LEU A 284 22.93 14.70 6.55
N VAL A 285 23.88 15.56 6.12
CA VAL A 285 24.79 16.26 7.03
C VAL A 285 24.01 17.19 7.96
N LEU A 286 23.04 17.93 7.41
CA LEU A 286 22.20 18.85 8.18
C LEU A 286 21.36 18.11 9.23
N LEU A 287 20.76 16.98 8.84
CA LEU A 287 19.99 16.09 9.72
C LEU A 287 20.89 15.49 10.81
N GLY A 288 22.05 14.97 10.43
CA GLY A 288 22.99 14.33 11.35
C GLY A 288 23.60 15.30 12.35
N PHE A 289 24.00 16.48 11.88
CA PHE A 289 24.56 17.53 12.74
C PHE A 289 23.49 18.14 13.64
N GLY A 290 22.28 18.36 13.12
CA GLY A 290 21.12 18.82 13.89
C GLY A 290 20.78 17.87 15.05
N TRP A 291 20.64 16.56 14.79
CA TRP A 291 20.39 15.58 15.84
C TRP A 291 21.56 15.43 16.81
N SER A 292 22.80 15.50 16.33
CA SER A 292 23.99 15.42 17.18
C SER A 292 24.03 16.59 18.17
N LEU A 293 23.81 17.82 17.70
CA LEU A 293 23.78 19.02 18.55
C LEU A 293 22.55 19.08 19.48
N LEU A 294 21.42 18.49 19.07
CA LEU A 294 20.24 18.40 19.93
C LEU A 294 20.41 17.36 21.06
N LEU A 295 21.13 16.26 20.79
CA LEU A 295 21.28 15.15 21.73
C LEU A 295 22.55 15.24 22.61
N LEU A 296 23.65 15.84 22.13
CA LEU A 296 24.89 16.02 22.90
C LEU A 296 24.69 16.76 24.24
N PRO A 297 23.86 17.81 24.34
CA PRO A 297 23.71 18.59 25.57
C PRO A 297 23.17 17.79 26.75
N PHE A 298 22.27 16.83 26.51
CA PHE A 298 21.80 15.90 27.54
C PHE A 298 22.94 15.05 28.15
N TYR A 299 24.06 14.97 27.43
CA TYR A 299 25.23 14.22 27.82
C TYR A 299 26.33 15.13 28.41
N LEU A 300 26.70 16.24 27.74
CA LEU A 300 27.77 17.15 28.19
C LEU A 300 27.44 17.91 29.48
N LYS A 301 26.15 17.98 29.86
CA LYS A 301 25.68 18.61 31.10
C LYS A 301 26.39 18.14 32.37
N THR A 302 26.98 16.94 32.39
CA THR A 302 27.73 16.44 33.56
C THR A 302 29.14 17.01 33.69
N TYR A 303 29.66 17.65 32.65
CA TYR A 303 31.01 18.20 32.59
C TYR A 303 31.04 19.72 32.42
N ALA A 304 29.90 20.34 32.11
CA ALA A 304 29.78 21.78 31.94
C ALA A 304 29.61 22.49 33.30
N ASP A 305 30.44 23.51 33.54
CA ASP A 305 30.34 24.37 34.71
C ASP A 305 29.01 25.15 34.66
N GLY A 306 28.12 24.89 35.62
CA GLY A 306 26.76 25.46 35.65
C GLY A 306 25.66 24.57 35.07
N GLY A 307 25.99 23.37 34.58
CA GLY A 307 25.01 22.38 34.12
C GLY A 307 24.12 22.91 33.01
N TRP A 308 22.78 22.84 33.16
CA TRP A 308 21.83 23.33 32.14
C TRP A 308 21.85 24.84 31.92
N ARG A 309 22.49 25.61 32.81
CA ARG A 309 22.63 27.07 32.68
C ARG A 309 23.86 27.47 31.89
N ASP A 310 24.69 26.51 31.49
CA ASP A 310 25.83 26.79 30.64
C ASP A 310 25.38 27.25 29.25
N HIS A 311 25.92 28.39 28.81
CA HIS A 311 25.54 29.04 27.56
C HIS A 311 25.89 28.18 26.34
N SER A 312 26.95 27.36 26.44
CA SER A 312 27.37 26.49 25.33
C SER A 312 26.35 25.37 25.06
N LEU A 313 25.79 24.76 26.12
CA LEU A 313 24.78 23.71 25.98
C LEU A 313 23.46 24.23 25.41
N ILE A 314 23.04 25.42 25.84
CA ILE A 314 21.83 26.09 25.32
C ILE A 314 22.04 26.45 23.84
N ALA A 315 23.21 27.00 23.48
CA ALA A 315 23.56 27.30 22.10
C ALA A 315 23.53 26.04 21.21
N MET A 316 24.08 24.92 21.68
CA MET A 316 24.03 23.65 20.95
C MET A 316 22.60 23.18 20.70
N MET A 317 21.70 23.25 21.69
CA MET A 317 20.29 22.88 21.51
C MET A 317 19.56 23.80 20.52
N LEU A 318 19.77 25.12 20.63
CA LEU A 318 19.13 26.10 19.75
C LEU A 318 19.62 25.95 18.31
N ILE A 319 20.93 25.84 18.10
CA ILE A 319 21.53 25.61 16.78
C ILE A 319 21.06 24.26 16.23
N GLY A 320 21.05 23.20 17.04
CA GLY A 320 20.53 21.89 16.65
C GLY A 320 19.07 21.95 16.19
N GLY A 321 18.22 22.64 16.94
CA GLY A 321 16.81 22.86 16.58
C GLY A 321 16.66 23.67 15.28
N LEU A 322 17.40 24.75 15.12
CA LEU A 322 17.41 25.57 13.91
C LEU A 322 17.87 24.78 12.68
N LEU A 323 18.90 23.92 12.83
CA LEU A 323 19.38 23.06 11.75
C LEU A 323 18.34 22.01 11.34
N LEU A 324 17.58 21.45 12.29
CA LEU A 324 16.49 20.52 11.97
C LEU A 324 15.32 21.23 11.27
N ILE A 325 15.00 22.47 11.66
CA ILE A 325 14.00 23.30 10.95
C ILE A 325 14.50 23.63 9.54
N ALA A 326 15.78 24.02 9.41
CA ALA A 326 16.41 24.27 8.12
C ALA A 326 16.40 23.01 7.24
N TYR A 327 16.60 21.83 7.81
CA TYR A 327 16.47 20.55 7.11
C TYR A 327 15.06 20.32 6.58
N VAL A 328 14.02 20.55 7.38
CA VAL A 328 12.62 20.41 6.93
C VAL A 328 12.31 21.39 5.80
N ILE A 329 12.76 22.64 5.90
CA ILE A 329 12.57 23.66 4.85
C ILE A 329 13.33 23.26 3.57
N TYR A 330 14.57 22.79 3.72
CA TYR A 330 15.41 22.32 2.63
C TYR A 330 14.80 21.13 1.89
N GLU A 331 14.34 20.13 2.64
CA GLU A 331 13.68 18.97 2.08
C GLU A 331 12.34 19.32 1.41
N ALA A 332 11.61 20.32 1.93
CA ALA A 332 10.33 20.74 1.38
C ALA A 332 10.43 21.61 0.12
N LYS A 333 11.49 22.43 -0.02
CA LYS A 333 11.60 23.45 -1.08
C LYS A 333 12.72 23.22 -2.09
N TRP A 334 13.86 22.66 -1.68
CA TRP A 334 15.08 22.63 -2.49
C TRP A 334 15.56 21.23 -2.87
N ALA A 335 15.11 20.19 -2.17
CA ALA A 335 15.48 18.82 -2.53
C ALA A 335 14.83 18.40 -3.87
N GLY A 336 15.67 18.13 -4.89
CA GLY A 336 15.20 17.69 -6.22
C GLY A 336 14.47 16.34 -6.21
N VAL A 337 14.78 15.48 -5.23
CA VAL A 337 14.07 14.23 -4.94
C VAL A 337 13.78 14.18 -3.43
N PRO A 338 12.57 14.55 -2.96
CA PRO A 338 12.24 14.54 -1.53
C PRO A 338 12.28 13.12 -0.94
N ARG A 339 12.78 12.98 0.29
CA ARG A 339 13.44 11.73 0.73
C ARG A 339 12.77 11.01 1.86
N ALA A 340 12.15 11.76 2.75
CA ALA A 340 10.94 11.39 3.43
C ALA A 340 9.79 11.71 2.45
N PRO A 341 9.45 10.79 1.52
CA PRO A 341 8.29 11.01 0.68
C PRO A 341 7.11 11.28 1.62
N ARG A 342 6.31 12.29 1.30
CA ARG A 342 5.14 12.66 2.12
C ARG A 342 4.30 11.41 2.46
N CYS A 343 4.21 10.46 1.52
CA CYS A 343 3.58 9.15 1.72
C CYS A 343 4.08 8.40 2.97
N LEU A 344 5.39 8.38 3.24
CA LEU A 344 5.97 7.64 4.37
C LEU A 344 5.63 8.28 5.72
N VAL A 345 5.74 9.61 5.84
CA VAL A 345 5.48 10.35 7.10
C VAL A 345 3.97 10.43 7.40
N PHE A 346 3.13 10.51 6.35
CA PHE A 346 1.67 10.54 6.50
C PHE A 346 1.05 9.14 6.57
N ASN A 347 1.83 8.06 6.35
CA ASN A 347 1.32 6.70 6.57
C ASN A 347 1.09 6.46 8.06
N LYS A 348 -0.20 6.39 8.44
CA LYS A 348 -0.64 6.24 9.82
C LYS A 348 -0.02 5.01 10.51
N THR A 349 0.06 3.87 9.84
CA THR A 349 0.59 2.64 10.45
C THR A 349 2.09 2.75 10.73
N PHE A 350 2.85 3.36 9.82
CA PHE A 350 4.28 3.61 10.00
C PHE A 350 4.55 4.59 11.15
N THR A 351 3.81 5.69 11.21
CA THR A 351 3.94 6.69 12.28
C THR A 351 3.56 6.10 13.65
N MET A 352 2.50 5.29 13.73
CA MET A 352 2.17 4.58 14.97
C MET A 352 3.27 3.58 15.37
N ALA A 353 3.89 2.87 14.41
CA ALA A 353 5.00 1.96 14.71
C ALA A 353 6.22 2.71 15.31
N ILE A 354 6.53 3.92 14.81
CA ILE A 354 7.56 4.80 15.37
C ILE A 354 7.23 5.18 16.81
N ILE A 355 5.99 5.61 17.09
CA ILE A 355 5.57 6.00 18.44
C ILE A 355 5.70 4.81 19.40
N ILE A 356 5.19 3.64 19.00
CA ILE A 356 5.25 2.42 19.80
C ILE A 356 6.69 2.06 20.14
N ASP A 357 7.57 2.00 19.14
CA ASP A 357 8.95 1.57 19.33
C ASP A 357 9.78 2.59 20.13
N SER A 358 9.60 3.90 19.87
CA SER A 358 10.27 4.98 20.60
C SER A 358 9.92 4.98 22.08
N PHE A 359 8.63 4.94 22.42
CA PHE A 359 8.16 4.87 23.80
C PHE A 359 8.46 3.50 24.43
N TYR A 360 8.50 2.43 23.63
CA TYR A 360 8.93 1.11 24.10
C TYR A 360 10.36 1.17 24.64
N ILE A 361 11.30 1.74 23.88
CA ILE A 361 12.70 1.87 24.28
C ILE A 361 12.87 2.91 25.40
N LEU A 362 12.18 4.04 25.32
CA LEU A 362 12.20 5.08 26.35
C LEU A 362 11.82 4.52 27.73
N THR A 363 10.68 3.83 27.81
CA THR A 363 10.19 3.23 29.06
C THR A 363 11.07 2.08 29.58
N GLY A 364 11.90 1.47 28.73
CA GLY A 364 12.91 0.49 29.13
C GLY A 364 14.14 1.15 29.76
N ASN A 365 14.59 2.26 29.18
CA ASN A 365 15.82 2.95 29.59
C ASN A 365 15.64 3.85 30.82
N VAL A 366 14.43 4.36 31.08
CA VAL A 366 14.10 5.06 32.35
C VAL A 366 14.44 4.19 33.58
N ARG A 367 14.42 2.86 33.45
CA ARG A 367 14.69 1.92 34.54
C ARG A 367 16.13 1.37 34.55
N GLY A 368 16.70 1.16 33.35
CA GLY A 368 17.79 0.20 33.13
C GLY A 368 19.04 0.39 34.01
N LEU A 369 19.49 1.63 34.20
CA LEU A 369 20.78 1.90 34.83
C LEU A 369 20.76 1.79 36.36
N CYS A 370 19.68 2.20 37.01
CA CYS A 370 19.56 2.14 38.47
C CYS A 370 19.04 0.81 38.98
N TRP A 371 18.23 0.11 38.17
CA TRP A 371 17.69 -1.18 38.56
C TRP A 371 18.79 -2.23 38.72
N ASP A 372 19.69 -2.32 37.74
CA ASP A 372 20.73 -3.35 37.74
C ASP A 372 21.71 -3.15 38.92
N SER A 373 22.07 -1.89 39.18
CA SER A 373 22.84 -1.47 40.35
C SER A 373 22.11 -1.78 41.67
N TYR A 374 20.80 -1.53 41.75
CA TYR A 374 19.99 -1.88 42.92
C TYR A 374 19.98 -3.39 43.17
N VAL A 375 19.75 -4.21 42.15
CA VAL A 375 19.76 -5.67 42.30
C VAL A 375 21.12 -6.15 42.81
N TYR A 376 22.20 -5.59 42.26
CA TYR A 376 23.56 -5.90 42.70
C TYR A 376 23.82 -5.52 44.17
N VAL A 377 23.28 -4.40 44.67
CA VAL A 377 23.49 -3.98 46.07
C VAL A 377 22.53 -4.65 47.04
N ALA A 378 21.27 -4.84 46.65
CA ALA A 378 20.19 -5.31 47.51
C ALA A 378 20.16 -6.84 47.70
N LYS A 379 20.63 -7.62 46.72
CA LYS A 379 20.49 -9.08 46.75
C LYS A 379 21.79 -9.79 47.14
N PRO A 380 21.72 -10.83 48.02
CA PRO A 380 22.85 -11.68 48.36
C PRO A 380 23.19 -12.69 47.26
N TRP A 381 23.12 -12.28 46.00
CA TRP A 381 23.46 -13.12 44.84
C TRP A 381 24.95 -13.05 44.55
N SER A 382 25.56 -14.15 44.11
CA SER A 382 26.92 -14.10 43.56
C SER A 382 26.98 -13.17 42.34
N TYR A 383 28.17 -12.69 41.98
CA TYR A 383 28.36 -11.90 40.75
C TYR A 383 27.83 -12.64 39.52
N GLN A 384 28.05 -13.96 39.46
CA GLN A 384 27.55 -14.82 38.40
C GLN A 384 26.02 -14.86 38.33
N ASN A 385 25.33 -15.02 39.47
CA ASN A 385 23.86 -15.03 39.51
C ASN A 385 23.25 -13.68 39.14
N TRP A 386 23.93 -12.57 39.48
CA TRP A 386 23.52 -11.23 39.05
C TRP A 386 23.67 -11.05 37.53
N VAL A 387 24.77 -11.52 36.94
CA VAL A 387 24.96 -11.53 35.48
C VAL A 387 23.88 -12.40 34.80
N TYR A 388 23.57 -13.58 35.35
CA TYR A 388 22.48 -14.43 34.83
C TYR A 388 21.11 -13.73 34.88
N TYR A 389 20.84 -13.00 35.96
CA TYR A 389 19.63 -12.19 36.05
C TYR A 389 19.58 -11.10 34.96
N GLY A 390 20.69 -10.38 34.72
CA GLY A 390 20.78 -9.39 33.65
C GLY A 390 20.55 -9.98 32.26
N ASN A 391 21.11 -11.17 32.00
CA ASN A 391 20.97 -11.88 30.72
C ASN A 391 19.59 -12.53 30.52
N THR A 392 18.78 -12.68 31.57
CA THR A 392 17.44 -13.30 31.49
C THR A 392 16.53 -12.58 30.50
N LEU A 393 16.62 -11.24 30.42
CA LEU A 393 15.87 -10.44 29.44
C LEU A 393 16.23 -10.82 28.01
N THR A 394 17.54 -10.84 27.71
CA THR A 394 18.04 -11.16 26.36
C THR A 394 17.67 -12.58 25.97
N LEU A 395 17.85 -13.54 26.89
CA LEU A 395 17.46 -14.93 26.69
C LEU A 395 15.96 -15.06 26.38
N ALA A 396 15.10 -14.42 27.18
CA ALA A 396 13.65 -14.45 26.96
C ALA A 396 13.24 -13.82 25.63
N LEU A 397 13.85 -12.71 25.21
CA LEU A 397 13.61 -12.09 23.89
C LEU A 397 13.99 -13.01 22.74
N CYS A 398 15.15 -13.65 22.83
CA CYS A 398 15.72 -14.49 21.77
C CYS A 398 14.96 -15.81 21.62
N ILE A 399 14.43 -16.35 22.72
CA ILE A 399 13.56 -17.52 22.70
C ILE A 399 12.17 -17.12 22.17
N ALA A 400 11.57 -16.06 22.71
CA ALA A 400 10.20 -15.68 22.38
C ALA A 400 10.05 -15.13 20.94
N GLY A 401 11.06 -14.46 20.39
CA GLY A 401 11.02 -13.88 19.05
C GLY A 401 10.64 -14.88 17.94
N PRO A 402 11.37 -15.99 17.76
CA PRO A 402 11.02 -17.03 16.79
C PRO A 402 9.60 -17.59 17.00
N PHE A 403 9.18 -17.85 18.24
CA PHE A 403 7.82 -18.32 18.53
C PHE A 403 6.77 -17.29 18.12
N VAL A 404 6.98 -16.00 18.40
CA VAL A 404 6.11 -14.90 17.94
C VAL A 404 6.08 -14.81 16.42
N GLY A 405 7.22 -14.99 15.75
CA GLY A 405 7.29 -15.02 14.29
C GLY A 405 6.51 -16.19 13.68
N LEU A 406 6.56 -17.37 14.30
CA LEU A 406 5.74 -18.53 13.90
C LEU A 406 4.25 -18.31 14.17
N LEU A 407 3.90 -17.68 15.30
CA LEU A 407 2.52 -17.28 15.60
C LEU A 407 2.00 -16.29 14.56
N GLN A 408 2.79 -15.28 14.17
CA GLN A 408 2.44 -14.35 13.09
C GLN A 408 2.24 -15.05 11.75
N ARG A 409 3.07 -16.06 11.45
CA ARG A 409 2.88 -16.89 10.25
C ARG A 409 1.58 -17.69 10.32
N TRP A 410 1.26 -18.29 11.46
CA TRP A 410 0.07 -19.12 11.61
C TRP A 410 -1.22 -18.29 11.51
N GLU A 411 -1.27 -17.15 12.21
CA GLU A 411 -2.41 -16.24 12.24
C GLU A 411 -2.50 -15.35 10.98
N HIS A 412 -1.39 -15.22 10.23
CA HIS A 412 -1.22 -14.25 9.13
C HIS A 412 -1.57 -12.80 9.53
N ARG A 413 -1.52 -12.46 10.83
CA ARG A 413 -1.84 -11.15 11.39
C ARG A 413 -0.89 -10.82 12.54
N TYR A 414 -0.50 -9.55 12.68
CA TYR A 414 0.45 -9.11 13.72
C TYR A 414 -0.18 -8.28 14.85
N LYS A 415 -1.28 -7.54 14.57
CA LYS A 415 -1.81 -6.51 15.48
C LYS A 415 -2.23 -7.07 16.84
N ALA A 416 -2.97 -8.18 16.86
CA ALA A 416 -3.44 -8.81 18.10
C ALA A 416 -2.28 -9.26 18.99
N ILE A 417 -1.27 -9.90 18.39
CA ILE A 417 -0.07 -10.37 19.09
C ILE A 417 0.70 -9.19 19.69
N GLN A 418 0.82 -8.09 18.93
CA GLN A 418 1.47 -6.86 19.40
C GLN A 418 0.73 -6.22 20.59
N ILE A 419 -0.60 -6.11 20.53
CA ILE A 419 -1.43 -5.58 21.63
C ILE A 419 -1.26 -6.45 22.88
N ALA A 420 -1.34 -7.78 22.75
CA ALA A 420 -1.12 -8.71 23.85
C ALA A 420 0.26 -8.50 24.50
N GLY A 421 1.31 -8.33 23.69
CA GLY A 421 2.66 -8.05 24.17
C GLY A 421 2.77 -6.73 24.95
N LEU A 422 2.09 -5.68 24.50
CA LEU A 422 2.05 -4.39 25.19
C LEU A 422 1.30 -4.47 26.53
N VAL A 423 0.21 -5.22 26.60
CA VAL A 423 -0.53 -5.46 27.85
C VAL A 423 0.33 -6.25 28.85
N ILE A 424 0.99 -7.33 28.40
CA ILE A 424 1.94 -8.09 29.23
C ILE A 424 3.02 -7.17 29.81
N LYS A 425 3.51 -6.22 29.03
CA LYS A 425 4.53 -5.25 29.47
C LYS A 425 3.99 -4.28 30.54
N ILE A 426 2.73 -3.87 30.45
CA ILE A 426 2.07 -3.02 31.47
C ILE A 426 1.91 -3.81 32.77
N ILE A 427 1.38 -5.03 32.70
CA ILE A 427 1.24 -5.94 33.86
C ILE A 427 2.58 -6.13 34.55
N ARG A 428 3.61 -6.43 33.76
CA ARG A 428 4.99 -6.57 34.25
C ARG A 428 5.46 -5.34 35.01
N LYS A 429 5.16 -4.12 34.53
CA LYS A 429 5.56 -2.88 35.21
C LYS A 429 4.81 -2.69 36.53
N GLY A 430 3.55 -3.14 36.60
CA GLY A 430 2.78 -3.20 37.84
C GLY A 430 3.39 -4.14 38.87
N ILE A 431 3.81 -5.35 38.48
CA ILE A 431 4.46 -6.34 39.37
C ILE A 431 5.76 -5.81 40.01
N MET A 432 6.43 -4.86 39.35
CA MET A 432 7.65 -4.25 39.89
C MET A 432 7.40 -3.19 40.98
N LEU A 433 6.15 -2.74 41.13
CA LEU A 433 5.72 -1.79 42.15
C LEU A 433 5.17 -2.55 43.37
N ASP A 434 5.62 -2.15 44.55
CA ASP A 434 5.21 -2.70 45.84
C ASP A 434 4.79 -1.52 46.72
N GLY A 435 3.52 -1.11 46.59
CA GLY A 435 2.99 0.12 47.20
C GLY A 435 3.72 1.37 46.66
N THR A 436 4.35 2.13 47.56
CA THR A 436 5.15 3.34 47.25
C THR A 436 6.65 3.05 47.07
N MET A 437 7.03 1.77 46.90
CA MET A 437 8.41 1.33 46.77
C MET A 437 8.59 0.37 45.59
N ALA A 438 9.84 0.18 45.13
CA ALA A 438 10.19 -0.89 44.20
C ALA A 438 10.12 -2.28 44.89
N THR A 439 9.75 -3.33 44.16
CA THR A 439 9.67 -4.69 44.71
C THR A 439 11.03 -5.21 45.21
N ALA A 440 11.02 -5.90 46.35
CA ALA A 440 12.15 -6.66 46.86
C ALA A 440 11.97 -8.17 46.70
N ASN A 441 10.82 -8.65 46.19
CA ASN A 441 10.57 -10.09 46.06
C ASN A 441 11.34 -10.67 44.87
N THR A 442 12.20 -11.66 45.12
CA THR A 442 13.00 -12.32 44.08
C THR A 442 12.13 -12.94 42.98
N GLY A 443 11.01 -13.60 43.34
CA GLY A 443 10.10 -14.20 42.36
C GLY A 443 9.48 -13.15 41.44
N ALA A 444 8.99 -12.05 42.00
CA ALA A 444 8.44 -10.93 41.23
C ALA A 444 9.49 -10.33 40.28
N MET A 445 10.74 -10.19 40.73
CA MET A 445 11.84 -9.64 39.92
C MET A 445 12.19 -10.52 38.72
N VAL A 446 12.21 -11.85 38.89
CA VAL A 446 12.53 -12.81 37.81
C VAL A 446 11.36 -12.93 36.84
N THR A 447 10.12 -13.10 37.35
CA THR A 447 8.90 -13.13 36.52
C THR A 447 8.77 -11.85 35.69
N ALA A 448 9.09 -10.69 36.27
CA ALA A 448 9.09 -9.43 35.54
C ALA A 448 10.16 -9.33 34.44
N MET A 449 11.27 -10.08 34.50
CA MET A 449 12.25 -10.16 33.41
C MET A 449 11.78 -11.07 32.28
N ILE A 450 11.12 -12.19 32.63
CA ILE A 450 10.56 -13.11 31.63
C ILE A 450 9.42 -12.43 30.87
N LEU A 451 8.46 -11.83 31.58
CA LEU A 451 7.30 -11.17 30.96
C LEU A 451 7.71 -10.02 30.03
N VAL A 452 8.76 -9.26 30.36
CA VAL A 452 9.23 -8.17 29.48
C VAL A 452 9.93 -8.72 28.25
N GLY A 453 10.59 -9.88 28.32
CA GLY A 453 11.18 -10.52 27.14
C GLY A 453 10.11 -11.05 26.19
N PHE A 454 9.12 -11.78 26.72
CA PHE A 454 8.00 -12.26 25.92
C PHE A 454 7.16 -11.12 25.34
N GLY A 455 6.68 -10.19 26.17
CA GLY A 455 5.89 -9.05 25.69
C GLY A 455 6.69 -8.09 24.80
N GLY A 456 7.99 -7.94 25.04
CA GLY A 456 8.89 -7.14 24.22
C GLY A 456 9.08 -7.72 22.83
N SER A 457 9.27 -9.04 22.71
CA SER A 457 9.40 -9.71 21.40
C SER A 457 8.12 -9.54 20.56
N MET A 458 6.94 -9.71 21.15
CA MET A 458 5.64 -9.51 20.51
C MET A 458 5.48 -8.08 19.95
N SER A 459 5.89 -7.07 20.72
CA SER A 459 5.77 -5.68 20.31
C SER A 459 6.79 -5.28 19.24
N VAL A 460 8.06 -5.63 19.42
CA VAL A 460 9.15 -5.26 18.51
C VAL A 460 9.01 -5.95 17.15
N VAL A 461 8.71 -7.26 17.14
CA VAL A 461 8.49 -8.00 15.89
C VAL A 461 7.24 -7.47 15.19
N GLY A 462 6.17 -7.18 15.94
CA GLY A 462 4.96 -6.54 15.42
C GLY A 462 5.22 -5.19 14.73
N SER A 463 5.89 -4.24 15.40
CA SER A 463 6.21 -2.93 14.83
C SER A 463 7.10 -3.01 13.58
N ARG A 464 8.06 -3.93 13.56
CA ARG A 464 8.94 -4.14 12.39
C ARG A 464 8.17 -4.71 11.20
N VAL A 465 7.35 -5.73 11.40
CA VAL A 465 6.55 -6.31 10.31
C VAL A 465 5.48 -5.31 9.84
N ALA A 466 4.83 -4.59 10.75
CA ALA A 466 3.83 -3.57 10.44
C ALA A 466 4.39 -2.45 9.56
N SER A 467 5.53 -1.88 9.97
CA SER A 467 6.19 -0.80 9.22
C SER A 467 6.57 -1.25 7.81
N GLN A 468 7.13 -2.45 7.66
CA GLN A 468 7.54 -2.99 6.36
C GLN A 468 6.35 -3.43 5.48
N ALA A 469 5.25 -3.88 6.07
CA ALA A 469 4.03 -4.24 5.32
C ALA A 469 3.34 -3.02 4.73
N SER A 470 3.38 -1.89 5.45
CA SER A 470 2.60 -0.68 5.14
C SER A 470 3.17 0.20 4.02
N ILE A 471 4.36 -0.12 3.50
CA ILE A 471 5.11 0.74 2.58
C ILE A 471 5.56 -0.02 1.32
N PRO A 472 5.77 0.68 0.20
CA PRO A 472 6.37 0.08 -0.99
C PRO A 472 7.77 -0.49 -0.70
N HIS A 473 8.13 -1.59 -1.37
CA HIS A 473 9.38 -2.31 -1.12
C HIS A 473 10.63 -1.43 -1.27
N GLN A 474 10.62 -0.49 -2.21
CA GLN A 474 11.72 0.46 -2.43
C GLN A 474 12.04 1.37 -1.24
N GLU A 475 11.08 1.55 -0.32
CA GLU A 475 11.22 2.43 0.84
C GLU A 475 11.53 1.66 2.14
N VAL A 476 11.63 0.33 2.07
CA VAL A 476 11.83 -0.54 3.24
C VAL A 476 13.15 -0.26 3.96
N ALA A 477 14.24 -0.04 3.23
CA ALA A 477 15.54 0.29 3.81
C ALA A 477 15.48 1.60 4.62
N LEU A 478 14.85 2.63 4.05
CA LEU A 478 14.65 3.91 4.71
C LEU A 478 13.76 3.77 5.94
N ALA A 479 12.65 3.05 5.84
CA ALA A 479 11.74 2.83 6.96
C ALA A 479 12.38 2.10 8.14
N ILE A 480 13.21 1.08 7.89
CA ILE A 480 13.98 0.39 8.92
C ILE A 480 14.96 1.37 9.59
N SER A 481 15.65 2.19 8.78
CA SER A 481 16.61 3.19 9.30
C SER A 481 15.94 4.26 10.17
N LEU A 482 14.77 4.75 9.77
CA LEU A 482 14.01 5.75 10.50
C LEU A 482 13.43 5.18 11.79
N LEU A 483 12.85 3.98 11.74
CA LEU A 483 12.35 3.30 12.94
C LEU A 483 13.49 3.19 13.97
N ALA A 484 14.67 2.72 13.54
CA ALA A 484 15.84 2.60 14.41
C ALA A 484 16.37 3.94 14.94
N LEU A 485 16.37 5.01 14.14
CA LEU A 485 16.74 6.36 14.56
C LEU A 485 15.86 6.83 15.73
N TRP A 486 14.54 6.69 15.56
CA TRP A 486 13.57 7.07 16.59
C TRP A 486 13.66 6.20 17.85
N SER A 487 13.94 4.89 17.73
CA SER A 487 14.26 4.03 18.87
C SER A 487 15.42 4.60 19.71
N LYS A 488 16.48 5.08 19.05
CA LYS A 488 17.69 5.60 19.70
C LYS A 488 17.43 6.95 20.36
N ILE A 489 16.60 7.81 19.76
CA ILE A 489 16.12 9.05 20.38
C ILE A 489 15.31 8.72 21.65
N GLY A 490 14.39 7.75 21.58
CA GLY A 490 13.65 7.27 22.75
C GLY A 490 14.56 6.79 23.88
N ARG A 491 15.65 6.07 23.53
CA ARG A 491 16.69 5.66 24.50
C ARG A 491 17.37 6.85 25.17
N ALA A 492 17.80 7.84 24.38
CA ALA A 492 18.49 9.03 24.88
C ALA A 492 17.60 9.79 25.88
N ILE A 493 16.34 10.07 25.50
CA ILE A 493 15.37 10.74 26.36
C ILE A 493 15.10 9.92 27.64
N GLY A 494 14.92 8.60 27.53
CA GLY A 494 14.71 7.73 28.68
C GLY A 494 15.86 7.77 29.70
N SER A 495 17.10 7.82 29.22
CA SER A 495 18.29 7.94 30.07
C SER A 495 18.41 9.32 30.76
N ALA A 496 17.94 10.38 30.12
CA ALA A 496 17.94 11.73 30.67
C ALA A 496 16.88 11.91 31.78
N ILE A 497 15.67 11.36 31.57
CA ILE A 497 14.57 11.40 32.56
C ILE A 497 15.00 10.76 33.88
N LEU A 498 15.65 9.60 33.84
CA LEU A 498 16.16 8.90 35.02
C LEU A 498 17.06 9.80 35.89
N ARG A 499 17.97 10.56 35.26
CA ARG A 499 18.93 11.41 35.99
C ARG A 499 18.26 12.57 36.72
N LYS A 500 17.14 13.10 36.20
CA LYS A 500 16.39 14.17 36.86
C LYS A 500 15.81 13.72 38.20
N TYR A 501 15.23 12.51 38.25
CA TYR A 501 14.63 11.98 39.47
C TYR A 501 15.67 11.56 40.52
N LEU A 502 16.86 11.13 40.09
CA LEU A 502 17.97 10.83 41.01
C LEU A 502 18.57 12.09 41.63
N ALA A 503 18.69 13.17 40.86
CA ALA A 503 19.28 14.43 41.32
C ALA A 503 18.37 15.25 42.25
N PHE A 504 17.05 14.99 42.24
CA PHE A 504 16.10 15.71 43.10
C PHE A 504 16.18 15.27 44.58
N ASN A 505 16.63 14.03 44.84
CA ASN A 505 16.65 13.44 46.18
C ASN A 505 18.07 13.27 46.78
N ALA A 506 19.14 13.59 46.03
CA ALA A 506 20.52 13.44 46.50
C ALA A 506 21.44 14.53 45.92
N THR A 507 22.41 15.00 46.71
CA THR A 507 23.44 15.96 46.29
C THR A 507 24.31 15.38 45.17
N GLU A 508 24.79 16.17 44.21
CA GLU A 508 25.64 15.66 43.12
C GLU A 508 26.90 14.93 43.60
N ALA A 509 27.44 15.32 44.76
CA ALA A 509 28.57 14.65 45.41
C ALA A 509 28.20 13.24 45.92
N ASP A 510 27.01 13.07 46.51
CA ASP A 510 26.49 11.80 47.00
C ASP A 510 26.15 10.85 45.85
N VAL A 511 25.58 11.38 44.75
CA VAL A 511 25.34 10.60 43.52
C VAL A 511 26.67 10.11 42.93
N ARG A 512 27.73 10.94 42.92
CA ARG A 512 29.06 10.48 42.47
C ARG A 512 29.71 9.47 43.43
N GLY A 513 29.54 9.63 44.74
CA GLY A 513 30.10 8.73 45.76
C GLY A 513 29.41 7.36 45.81
N LEU A 514 28.07 7.31 45.77
CA LEU A 514 27.28 6.07 45.83
C LEU A 514 27.22 5.32 44.49
N PHE A 515 27.20 6.03 43.35
CA PHE A 515 27.13 5.39 42.01
C PHE A 515 28.50 5.26 41.32
N GLY A 516 29.54 5.93 41.82
CA GLY A 516 30.90 5.80 41.29
C GLY A 516 31.55 4.44 41.56
N SER A 517 31.06 3.69 42.57
CA SER A 517 31.43 2.31 42.81
C SER A 517 30.35 1.54 43.60
N PRO A 518 29.35 0.95 42.92
CA PRO A 518 28.39 0.03 43.54
C PRO A 518 29.08 -1.16 44.23
N THR A 519 30.25 -1.54 43.74
CA THR A 519 31.17 -2.51 44.33
C THR A 519 31.69 -2.10 45.70
N SER A 520 31.90 -0.81 45.97
CA SER A 520 32.40 -0.33 47.26
C SER A 520 31.37 -0.57 48.35
N ILE A 521 30.10 -0.21 48.13
CA ILE A 521 29.02 -0.43 49.13
C ILE A 521 28.88 -1.92 49.45
N ARG A 522 28.96 -2.77 48.43
CA ARG A 522 28.84 -4.23 48.59
C ARG A 522 30.04 -4.87 49.29
N LYS A 523 31.24 -4.32 49.14
CA LYS A 523 32.49 -4.82 49.75
C LYS A 523 32.74 -4.25 51.15
N LEU A 524 32.37 -2.99 51.40
CA LEU A 524 32.57 -2.33 52.70
C LEU A 524 31.52 -2.74 53.75
N TYR A 525 30.27 -3.02 53.34
CA TYR A 525 29.17 -3.31 54.26
C TYR A 525 28.56 -4.70 54.05
N ARG A 526 28.48 -5.50 55.12
CA ARG A 526 27.75 -6.78 55.13
C ARG A 526 26.25 -6.55 54.91
N PHE A 527 25.53 -7.58 54.46
CA PHE A 527 24.12 -7.49 54.04
C PHE A 527 23.15 -7.10 55.17
N ASP A 528 23.52 -7.41 56.40
CA ASP A 528 22.85 -7.13 57.66
C ASP A 528 23.17 -5.73 58.23
N ASN A 529 24.14 -5.00 57.65
CA ASN A 529 24.54 -3.71 58.18
C ASN A 529 23.44 -2.64 57.97
N PRO A 530 23.09 -1.85 59.02
CA PRO A 530 22.02 -0.86 58.94
C PRO A 530 22.26 0.22 57.86
N MET A 531 23.51 0.57 57.56
CA MET A 531 23.82 1.52 56.47
C MET A 531 23.45 0.97 55.10
N ARG A 532 23.68 -0.33 54.87
CA ARG A 532 23.33 -0.97 53.60
C ARG A 532 21.83 -1.19 53.45
N VAL A 533 21.14 -1.50 54.54
CA VAL A 533 19.67 -1.59 54.58
C VAL A 533 19.04 -0.22 54.29
N GLY A 534 19.54 0.84 54.92
CA GLY A 534 19.12 2.22 54.66
C GLY A 534 19.36 2.65 53.21
N ALA A 535 20.54 2.37 52.66
CA ALA A 535 20.85 2.62 51.25
C ALA A 535 19.89 1.86 50.32
N THR A 536 19.62 0.58 50.62
CA THR A 536 18.69 -0.24 49.83
C THR A 536 17.26 0.32 49.87
N LEU A 537 16.80 0.82 51.01
CA LEU A 537 15.50 1.46 51.17
C LEU A 537 15.40 2.76 50.36
N ALA A 538 16.45 3.59 50.40
CA ALA A 538 16.55 4.81 49.59
C ALA A 538 16.51 4.49 48.08
N TYR A 539 17.21 3.45 47.63
CA TYR A 539 17.14 2.96 46.24
C TYR A 539 15.72 2.56 45.86
N ARG A 540 14.99 1.85 46.73
CA ARG A 540 13.61 1.41 46.46
C ARG A 540 12.65 2.59 46.31
N HIS A 541 12.79 3.63 47.11
CA HIS A 541 12.00 4.85 47.00
C HIS A 541 12.34 5.65 45.73
N ALA A 542 13.63 5.82 45.40
CA ALA A 542 14.03 6.50 44.18
C ALA A 542 13.55 5.75 42.91
N LEU A 543 13.62 4.42 42.93
CA LEU A 543 13.15 3.57 41.83
C LEU A 543 11.63 3.58 41.66
N TYR A 544 10.85 3.80 42.72
CA TYR A 544 9.39 3.90 42.63
C TYR A 544 8.96 4.96 41.63
N TYR A 545 9.49 6.19 41.73
CA TYR A 545 9.16 7.27 40.80
C TYR A 545 9.52 6.90 39.35
N CYS A 546 10.69 6.29 39.14
CA CYS A 546 11.12 5.86 37.81
C CYS A 546 10.19 4.77 37.24
N LEU A 547 9.77 3.80 38.06
CA LEU A 547 8.88 2.72 37.66
C LEU A 547 7.45 3.22 37.41
N ALA A 548 6.94 4.11 38.26
CA ALA A 548 5.62 4.72 38.13
C ALA A 548 5.51 5.58 36.87
N THR A 549 6.51 6.45 36.60
CA THR A 549 6.57 7.21 35.34
C THR A 549 6.68 6.27 34.14
N ALA A 550 7.50 5.22 34.23
CA ALA A 550 7.65 4.25 33.16
C ALA A 550 6.39 3.38 32.95
N LEU A 551 5.50 3.26 33.94
CA LEU A 551 4.19 2.61 33.84
C LEU A 551 3.20 3.52 33.12
N GLY A 552 3.08 4.79 33.53
CA GLY A 552 2.19 5.76 32.85
C GLY A 552 2.54 5.92 31.37
N LEU A 553 3.83 6.06 31.06
CA LEU A 553 4.30 6.16 29.66
C LEU A 553 4.13 4.86 28.84
N ALA A 554 3.89 3.71 29.49
CA ALA A 554 3.68 2.44 28.77
C ALA A 554 2.27 2.33 28.15
N PHE A 555 1.31 3.15 28.58
CA PHE A 555 -0.02 3.21 27.96
C PHE A 555 -0.01 3.90 26.60
N ILE A 556 0.95 4.79 26.34
CA ILE A 556 1.07 5.50 25.05
C ILE A 556 1.27 4.51 23.89
N PRO A 557 2.22 3.56 23.94
CA PRO A 557 2.32 2.48 22.95
C PRO A 557 1.04 1.66 22.79
N LEU A 558 0.34 1.35 23.88
CA LEU A 558 -0.90 0.57 23.82
C LEU A 558 -1.97 1.34 23.02
N ILE A 559 -2.19 2.61 23.34
CA ILE A 559 -3.13 3.48 22.62
C ILE A 559 -2.72 3.61 21.15
N ALA A 560 -1.44 3.86 20.86
CA ALA A 560 -0.93 3.97 19.51
C ALA A 560 -1.15 2.68 18.68
N SER A 561 -1.03 1.51 19.31
CA SER A 561 -1.27 0.22 18.63
C SER A 561 -2.72 0.01 18.20
N LEU A 562 -3.69 0.65 18.87
CA LEU A 562 -5.10 0.58 18.47
C LEU A 562 -5.34 1.28 17.13
N PHE A 563 -4.57 2.34 16.84
CA PHE A 563 -4.66 3.12 15.60
C PHE A 563 -3.89 2.53 14.41
N GLN A 564 -3.13 1.44 14.61
CA GLN A 564 -2.47 0.73 13.50
C GLN A 564 -3.47 -0.03 12.65
N HIS A 565 -3.29 -0.01 11.33
CA HIS A 565 -4.00 -0.91 10.42
C HIS A 565 -3.52 -2.35 10.64
N ASN A 566 -4.35 -3.36 10.37
CA ASN A 566 -4.01 -4.77 10.58
C ASN A 566 -3.83 -5.48 9.23
N TYR A 567 -2.64 -5.39 8.63
CA TYR A 567 -2.38 -6.02 7.33
C TYR A 567 -2.35 -7.55 7.41
N PHE A 568 -2.78 -8.19 6.33
CA PHE A 568 -2.63 -9.63 6.15
C PHE A 568 -1.19 -9.93 5.71
N LEU A 569 -0.55 -10.90 6.37
CA LEU A 569 0.81 -11.32 6.08
C LEU A 569 0.79 -12.45 5.05
N GLY A 570 0.80 -12.07 3.76
CA GLY A 570 0.77 -13.01 2.63
C GLY A 570 2.14 -13.36 2.07
N LYS A 571 2.13 -14.00 0.89
CA LYS A 571 3.34 -14.36 0.11
C LYS A 571 3.97 -13.18 -0.64
N SER A 572 3.29 -12.03 -0.68
CA SER A 572 3.82 -10.81 -1.27
C SER A 572 4.98 -10.24 -0.44
N GLN A 573 5.76 -9.33 -1.04
CA GLN A 573 6.82 -8.60 -0.34
C GLN A 573 6.26 -7.54 0.61
N ASN A 574 5.10 -6.96 0.33
CA ASN A 574 4.43 -5.98 1.20
C ASN A 574 2.93 -5.98 0.88
N ALA A 575 2.13 -5.26 1.67
CA ALA A 575 0.68 -5.19 1.48
C ALA A 575 0.23 -4.09 0.48
N VAL A 576 1.18 -3.35 -0.11
CA VAL A 576 0.91 -2.19 -0.98
C VAL A 576 1.08 -2.53 -2.47
N THR A 577 2.06 -3.37 -2.83
CA THR A 577 2.53 -3.50 -4.22
C THR A 577 2.25 -4.85 -4.87
N ASN A 578 1.43 -5.74 -4.28
CA ASN A 578 1.05 -7.07 -4.80
C ASN A 578 2.11 -7.82 -5.64
N VAL A 579 3.36 -7.78 -5.20
CA VAL A 579 4.52 -8.34 -5.91
C VAL A 579 5.27 -9.26 -4.95
N GLY A 580 5.67 -10.43 -5.44
CA GLY A 580 6.45 -11.43 -4.73
C GLY A 580 7.94 -11.10 -4.71
N ASN A 581 8.72 -11.91 -4.00
CA ASN A 581 10.16 -11.67 -3.84
C ASN A 581 10.96 -11.74 -5.16
N ASP A 582 10.38 -12.33 -6.19
CA ASP A 582 10.88 -12.44 -7.55
C ASP A 582 10.47 -11.27 -8.45
N GLY A 583 9.78 -10.24 -7.94
CA GLY A 583 9.30 -9.12 -8.75
C GLY A 583 8.11 -9.46 -9.64
N LEU A 584 7.49 -10.64 -9.47
CA LEU A 584 6.30 -11.05 -10.21
C LEU A 584 5.04 -10.87 -9.34
N PRO A 585 3.88 -10.56 -9.94
CA PRO A 585 2.63 -10.52 -9.20
C PRO A 585 2.33 -11.91 -8.64
N VAL A 586 1.99 -11.97 -7.35
CA VAL A 586 1.65 -13.23 -6.70
C VAL A 586 0.19 -13.52 -6.96
N ALA A 587 -0.12 -14.67 -7.58
CA ALA A 587 -1.48 -15.19 -7.58
C ALA A 587 -1.87 -15.49 -6.13
N GLU A 588 -2.79 -14.72 -5.56
CA GLU A 588 -3.24 -14.99 -4.20
C GLU A 588 -3.90 -16.36 -4.14
N THR A 589 -3.35 -17.26 -3.32
CA THR A 589 -4.13 -18.37 -2.78
C THR A 589 -5.19 -17.78 -1.87
N CYS A 590 -6.35 -17.51 -2.43
CA CYS A 590 -7.58 -17.23 -1.72
C CYS A 590 -7.79 -18.35 -0.69
N ARG A 591 -7.61 -18.06 0.61
CA ARG A 591 -8.19 -18.92 1.64
C ARG A 591 -9.69 -18.65 1.57
N SER A 592 -10.37 -19.56 0.88
CA SER A 592 -11.81 -19.74 0.88
C SER A 592 -12.39 -19.54 2.28
N GLU A 593 -13.54 -18.88 2.32
CA GLU A 593 -14.56 -18.92 3.38
C GLU A 593 -14.23 -19.85 4.55
N LEU A 594 -14.04 -19.27 5.75
CA LEU A 594 -13.89 -20.03 6.98
C LEU A 594 -15.11 -20.96 7.14
N GLU A 595 -14.89 -22.27 7.07
CA GLU A 595 -15.92 -23.27 7.35
C GLU A 595 -16.62 -22.98 8.70
N PRO A 596 -17.93 -23.24 8.82
CA PRO A 596 -18.66 -23.08 10.07
C PRO A 596 -18.00 -23.91 11.18
N PRO A 597 -17.92 -23.40 12.43
CA PRO A 597 -17.19 -24.05 13.50
C PRO A 597 -17.75 -25.44 13.77
N LYS A 598 -16.88 -26.46 13.71
CA LYS A 598 -17.28 -27.87 13.84
C LYS A 598 -17.59 -28.27 15.27
N THR A 599 -17.17 -27.45 16.25
CA THR A 599 -17.38 -27.72 17.69
C THR A 599 -17.81 -26.49 18.48
N LYS A 600 -18.55 -26.71 19.57
CA LYS A 600 -18.97 -25.65 20.51
C LYS A 600 -17.79 -24.90 21.14
N LYS A 601 -16.65 -25.58 21.32
CA LYS A 601 -15.39 -24.96 21.78
C LYS A 601 -14.83 -23.99 20.75
N GLU A 602 -14.89 -24.34 19.47
CA GLU A 602 -14.47 -23.50 18.36
C GLU A 602 -15.41 -22.31 18.15
N ALA A 603 -16.72 -22.53 18.28
CA ALA A 603 -17.72 -21.46 18.28
C ALA A 603 -17.54 -20.49 19.46
N PHE A 604 -17.22 -21.00 20.66
CA PHE A 604 -16.93 -20.20 21.85
C PHE A 604 -15.64 -19.38 21.71
N LEU A 605 -14.58 -19.97 21.14
CA LEU A 605 -13.32 -19.25 20.86
C LEU A 605 -13.53 -18.15 19.79
N ARG A 606 -14.32 -18.43 18.74
CA ARG A 606 -14.70 -17.43 17.72
C ARG A 606 -15.60 -16.32 18.29
N PHE A 607 -16.51 -16.66 19.21
CA PHE A 607 -17.38 -15.71 19.92
C PHE A 607 -16.60 -14.73 20.81
N TRP A 608 -15.58 -15.20 21.54
CA TRP A 608 -14.70 -14.34 22.35
C TRP A 608 -13.70 -13.52 21.51
N ALA A 609 -13.39 -13.95 20.29
CA ALA A 609 -12.58 -13.19 19.33
C ALA A 609 -13.37 -12.11 18.56
N ALA A 610 -14.70 -12.22 18.51
CA ALA A 610 -15.59 -11.36 17.70
C ALA A 610 -15.57 -9.86 18.06
N PRO A 611 -15.47 -9.43 19.35
CA PRO A 611 -15.40 -7.99 19.68
C PRO A 611 -14.10 -7.32 19.23
N PHE A 612 -13.08 -8.09 18.83
CA PHE A 612 -11.76 -7.59 18.42
C PHE A 612 -11.55 -7.61 16.88
N LEU A 613 -12.57 -8.02 16.12
CA LEU A 613 -12.53 -8.22 14.66
C LEU A 613 -13.22 -7.11 13.84
N PHE A 614 -13.70 -6.02 14.46
CA PHE A 614 -14.26 -4.89 13.73
C PHE A 614 -13.18 -4.01 13.07
N ASN A 615 -12.61 -4.58 12.01
CA ASN A 615 -12.22 -3.94 10.75
C ASN A 615 -11.78 -5.09 9.85
N MET A 616 -12.74 -5.74 9.19
CA MET A 616 -12.41 -6.65 8.09
C MET A 616 -11.77 -5.81 6.98
N PRO A 617 -10.60 -6.18 6.45
CA PRO A 617 -10.10 -5.55 5.24
C PRO A 617 -11.09 -5.84 4.09
N ALA A 618 -11.20 -4.90 3.15
CA ALA A 618 -11.94 -5.10 1.91
C ALA A 618 -11.56 -6.45 1.29
N LYS A 619 -12.56 -7.27 0.96
CA LYS A 619 -12.37 -8.55 0.27
C LYS A 619 -11.55 -8.29 -0.99
N LEU A 620 -10.41 -8.98 -1.19
CA LEU A 620 -9.69 -8.84 -2.45
C LEU A 620 -10.59 -9.39 -3.56
N ILE A 621 -10.90 -8.55 -4.54
CA ILE A 621 -11.83 -8.87 -5.62
C ILE A 621 -11.01 -9.44 -6.78
N ASP A 622 -11.18 -10.74 -7.07
CA ASP A 622 -10.52 -11.42 -8.18
C ASP A 622 -10.86 -10.77 -9.53
N ARG A 623 -9.95 -10.85 -10.50
CA ARG A 623 -10.20 -10.35 -11.88
C ARG A 623 -11.47 -10.99 -12.45
N TYR A 624 -12.20 -10.24 -13.28
CA TYR A 624 -13.34 -10.77 -14.00
C TYR A 624 -12.88 -11.47 -15.28
N ASP A 625 -13.09 -12.77 -15.37
CA ASP A 625 -12.85 -13.54 -16.58
C ASP A 625 -14.06 -13.44 -17.51
N HIS A 626 -13.84 -12.85 -18.69
CA HIS A 626 -14.87 -12.70 -19.71
C HIS A 626 -15.22 -14.04 -20.35
N VAL A 627 -16.51 -14.25 -20.62
CA VAL A 627 -17.01 -15.46 -21.31
C VAL A 627 -16.40 -15.57 -22.72
N PRO A 628 -16.12 -16.75 -23.26
CA PRO A 628 -15.71 -16.86 -24.66
C PRO A 628 -16.80 -16.33 -25.62
N VAL A 629 -16.39 -15.72 -26.75
CA VAL A 629 -17.29 -15.30 -27.83
C VAL A 629 -18.00 -16.53 -28.42
N THR A 630 -19.27 -16.36 -28.82
CA THR A 630 -20.06 -17.44 -29.43
C THR A 630 -19.39 -17.99 -30.68
N LYS A 631 -19.48 -19.31 -30.87
CA LYS A 631 -19.05 -20.04 -32.07
C LYS A 631 -20.18 -20.22 -33.07
N GLU A 632 -21.42 -19.87 -32.70
CA GLU A 632 -22.60 -19.98 -33.58
C GLU A 632 -22.57 -18.91 -34.68
N ASN A 633 -23.03 -19.28 -35.88
CA ASN A 633 -23.10 -18.36 -37.00
C ASN A 633 -24.41 -17.57 -36.98
N LEU A 634 -24.37 -16.36 -36.40
CA LEU A 634 -25.53 -15.47 -36.27
C LEU A 634 -25.57 -14.41 -37.37
N ASP A 635 -26.78 -13.91 -37.67
CA ASP A 635 -27.01 -12.81 -38.61
C ASP A 635 -26.66 -11.45 -37.99
N TRP A 636 -25.41 -11.02 -38.14
CA TRP A 636 -24.85 -9.83 -37.49
C TRP A 636 -25.29 -8.51 -38.13
N ALA A 637 -25.50 -7.49 -37.31
CA ALA A 637 -25.67 -6.11 -37.73
C ALA A 637 -24.32 -5.50 -38.12
N GLU A 638 -24.29 -4.80 -39.25
CA GLU A 638 -23.16 -3.98 -39.67
C GLU A 638 -23.22 -2.64 -38.91
N LEU A 639 -22.38 -2.50 -37.88
CA LEU A 639 -22.25 -1.27 -37.09
C LEU A 639 -20.91 -0.60 -37.35
N ILE A 640 -20.95 0.72 -37.49
CA ILE A 640 -19.75 1.56 -37.68
C ILE A 640 -18.94 1.58 -36.38
N THR A 641 -17.62 1.60 -36.50
CA THR A 641 -16.69 1.73 -35.35
C THR A 641 -15.95 3.05 -35.42
N LEU A 642 -16.23 3.94 -34.48
CA LEU A 642 -15.57 5.23 -34.33
C LEU A 642 -14.27 5.06 -33.55
N ASP A 643 -13.18 5.59 -34.09
CA ASP A 643 -11.86 5.54 -33.47
C ASP A 643 -11.51 6.90 -32.85
N LEU A 644 -11.64 7.01 -31.52
CA LEU A 644 -11.40 8.28 -30.83
C LEU A 644 -9.91 8.69 -30.79
N SER A 645 -8.98 7.84 -31.22
CA SER A 645 -7.58 8.28 -31.40
C SER A 645 -7.41 9.34 -32.50
N GLN A 646 -8.37 9.41 -33.43
CA GLN A 646 -8.40 10.42 -34.49
C GLN A 646 -8.96 11.76 -34.02
N TYR A 647 -9.61 11.81 -32.85
CA TYR A 647 -10.36 12.98 -32.39
C TYR A 647 -9.51 14.25 -32.26
N ASP A 648 -8.28 14.12 -31.76
CA ASP A 648 -7.35 15.23 -31.54
C ASP A 648 -6.44 15.52 -32.75
N GLN A 649 -6.58 14.75 -33.84
CA GLN A 649 -5.80 14.95 -35.07
C GLN A 649 -6.37 16.11 -35.90
N PRO A 650 -5.54 16.86 -36.65
CA PRO A 650 -6.01 17.90 -37.57
C PRO A 650 -7.01 17.33 -38.59
N GLY A 651 -8.23 17.85 -38.63
CA GLY A 651 -9.31 17.36 -39.52
C GLY A 651 -10.01 16.07 -39.06
N GLY A 652 -9.58 15.48 -37.94
CA GLY A 652 -10.07 14.18 -37.47
C GLY A 652 -11.50 14.23 -36.94
N LYS A 653 -11.94 15.35 -36.36
CA LYS A 653 -13.33 15.51 -35.91
C LYS A 653 -14.30 15.50 -37.09
N GLU A 654 -13.96 16.17 -38.18
CA GLU A 654 -14.78 16.24 -39.39
C GLU A 654 -14.94 14.86 -40.03
N ASP A 655 -13.87 14.06 -40.06
CA ASP A 655 -13.92 12.69 -40.59
C ASP A 655 -14.70 11.74 -39.66
N LEU A 656 -14.57 11.88 -38.35
CA LEU A 656 -15.38 11.15 -37.38
C LEU A 656 -16.86 11.52 -37.49
N VAL A 657 -17.20 12.79 -37.74
CA VAL A 657 -18.58 13.25 -37.96
C VAL A 657 -19.19 12.63 -39.21
N LYS A 658 -18.45 12.52 -40.32
CA LYS A 658 -18.93 11.83 -41.54
C LYS A 658 -19.28 10.36 -41.27
N GLN A 659 -18.44 9.67 -40.48
CA GLN A 659 -18.71 8.29 -40.07
C GLN A 659 -19.94 8.20 -39.15
N LEU A 660 -20.04 9.14 -38.20
CA LEU A 660 -21.11 9.20 -37.22
C LEU A 660 -22.47 9.51 -37.87
N GLU A 661 -22.51 10.39 -38.89
CA GLU A 661 -23.73 10.81 -39.59
C GLU A 661 -24.55 9.61 -40.09
N HIS A 662 -23.89 8.67 -40.77
CA HIS A 662 -24.55 7.47 -41.27
C HIS A 662 -25.09 6.60 -40.12
N ALA A 663 -24.28 6.40 -39.08
CA ALA A 663 -24.65 5.57 -37.93
C ALA A 663 -25.91 6.10 -37.24
N VAL A 664 -25.98 7.40 -36.95
CA VAL A 664 -27.06 7.97 -36.13
C VAL A 664 -28.36 8.24 -36.89
N ARG A 665 -28.30 8.45 -38.22
CA ARG A 665 -29.51 8.68 -39.04
C ARG A 665 -30.23 7.39 -39.42
N HIS A 666 -29.48 6.29 -39.58
CA HIS A 666 -30.03 5.04 -40.09
C HIS A 666 -30.14 3.94 -39.05
N VAL A 667 -29.18 3.85 -38.12
CA VAL A 667 -29.09 2.74 -37.17
C VAL A 667 -29.42 3.21 -35.76
N GLY A 668 -28.68 4.19 -35.23
CA GLY A 668 -28.71 4.65 -33.82
C GLY A 668 -27.81 3.83 -32.87
N PHE A 669 -27.04 2.89 -33.43
CA PHE A 669 -26.02 2.09 -32.74
C PHE A 669 -24.68 2.21 -33.47
N PHE A 670 -23.60 2.26 -32.72
CA PHE A 670 -22.23 2.21 -33.23
C PHE A 670 -21.27 1.72 -32.15
N TYR A 671 -20.06 1.34 -32.56
CA TYR A 671 -18.96 1.03 -31.64
C TYR A 671 -18.02 2.22 -31.48
N VAL A 672 -17.38 2.32 -30.32
CA VAL A 672 -16.30 3.27 -30.06
C VAL A 672 -15.08 2.49 -29.59
N LYS A 673 -13.92 2.76 -30.17
CA LYS A 673 -12.63 2.18 -29.76
C LYS A 673 -11.60 3.27 -29.45
N ASN A 674 -10.50 2.90 -28.78
CA ASN A 674 -9.42 3.82 -28.38
C ASN A 674 -9.90 5.01 -27.51
N PHE A 675 -10.86 4.75 -26.62
CA PHE A 675 -11.55 5.73 -25.78
C PHE A 675 -10.82 6.02 -24.45
N ASN A 676 -9.52 5.75 -24.36
CA ASN A 676 -8.65 6.06 -23.21
C ASN A 676 -9.06 5.47 -21.85
N ILE A 677 -9.91 4.43 -21.82
CA ILE A 677 -10.22 3.64 -20.61
C ILE A 677 -9.62 2.25 -20.80
N SER A 678 -8.81 1.81 -19.84
CA SER A 678 -8.10 0.53 -19.94
C SER A 678 -9.04 -0.65 -19.72
N GLN A 679 -8.70 -1.80 -20.30
CA GLN A 679 -9.47 -3.04 -20.09
C GLN A 679 -9.47 -3.46 -18.61
N ASP A 680 -8.38 -3.20 -17.87
CA ASP A 680 -8.32 -3.50 -16.43
C ASP A 680 -9.32 -2.65 -15.62
N GLU A 681 -9.47 -1.36 -15.93
CA GLU A 681 -10.49 -0.50 -15.31
C GLU A 681 -11.91 -1.03 -15.56
N ILE A 682 -12.17 -1.52 -16.78
CA ILE A 682 -13.46 -2.14 -17.14
C ILE A 682 -13.65 -3.45 -16.35
N ASP A 683 -12.67 -4.36 -16.39
CA ASP A 683 -12.72 -5.67 -15.71
C ASP A 683 -12.96 -5.52 -14.20
N ARG A 684 -12.39 -4.49 -13.59
CA ARG A 684 -12.61 -4.15 -12.18
C ARG A 684 -14.07 -3.82 -11.87
N GLN A 685 -14.75 -3.08 -12.74
CA GLN A 685 -16.18 -2.78 -12.58
C GLN A 685 -17.06 -4.03 -12.73
N PHE A 686 -16.72 -4.92 -13.68
CA PHE A 686 -17.39 -6.22 -13.78
C PHE A 686 -17.14 -7.08 -12.53
N ALA A 687 -15.93 -7.07 -11.98
CA ALA A 687 -15.62 -7.82 -10.77
C ALA A 687 -16.41 -7.30 -9.57
N LEU A 688 -16.51 -5.98 -9.38
CA LEU A 688 -17.35 -5.35 -8.36
C LEU A 688 -18.84 -5.73 -8.52
N GLY A 689 -19.34 -5.72 -9.75
CA GLY A 689 -20.69 -6.20 -10.06
C GLY A 689 -20.88 -7.68 -9.67
N ARG A 690 -19.93 -8.56 -9.99
CA ARG A 690 -19.97 -10.00 -9.66
C ARG A 690 -20.06 -10.20 -8.16
N GLU A 691 -19.20 -9.52 -7.40
CA GLU A 691 -19.17 -9.62 -5.95
C GLU A 691 -20.46 -9.09 -5.31
N PHE A 692 -21.02 -7.99 -5.83
CA PHE A 692 -22.31 -7.49 -5.37
C PHE A 692 -23.42 -8.52 -5.59
N TYR A 693 -23.52 -9.13 -6.77
CA TYR A 693 -24.58 -10.10 -7.05
C TYR A 693 -24.42 -11.43 -6.33
N ALA A 694 -23.19 -11.78 -5.94
CA ALA A 694 -22.88 -12.93 -5.09
C ALA A 694 -23.36 -12.77 -3.63
N LEU A 695 -23.71 -11.55 -3.18
CA LEU A 695 -24.27 -11.34 -1.85
C LEU A 695 -25.62 -12.07 -1.68
N PRO A 696 -25.95 -12.55 -0.45
CA PRO A 696 -27.26 -13.10 -0.15
C PRO A 696 -28.38 -12.13 -0.52
N LEU A 697 -29.54 -12.66 -0.96
CA LEU A 697 -30.68 -11.84 -1.36
C LEU A 697 -31.13 -10.88 -0.25
N GLU A 698 -31.12 -11.33 1.01
CA GLU A 698 -31.47 -10.52 2.18
C GLU A 698 -30.58 -9.27 2.32
N GLU A 699 -29.28 -9.39 2.04
CA GLU A 699 -28.34 -8.27 2.07
C GLU A 699 -28.59 -7.30 0.91
N LYS A 700 -28.85 -7.82 -0.30
CA LYS A 700 -29.14 -6.99 -1.47
C LYS A 700 -30.46 -6.21 -1.32
N LEU A 701 -31.48 -6.84 -0.71
CA LEU A 701 -32.79 -6.23 -0.51
C LEU A 701 -32.77 -5.00 0.41
N LYS A 702 -31.75 -4.84 1.27
CA LYS A 702 -31.56 -3.61 2.08
C LYS A 702 -31.40 -2.34 1.22
N TYR A 703 -30.99 -2.51 -0.03
CA TYR A 703 -30.78 -1.42 -0.99
C TYR A 703 -31.92 -1.30 -2.01
N HIS A 704 -33.02 -2.02 -1.81
CA HIS A 704 -34.22 -1.96 -2.64
C HIS A 704 -35.32 -1.13 -1.96
N SER A 705 -36.02 -0.30 -2.73
CA SER A 705 -37.22 0.41 -2.26
C SER A 705 -38.30 0.36 -3.34
N ALA A 706 -39.39 -0.36 -3.05
CA ALA A 706 -40.55 -0.42 -3.94
C ALA A 706 -41.27 0.93 -4.05
N SER A 707 -41.37 1.67 -2.93
CA SER A 707 -42.02 2.99 -2.89
C SER A 707 -41.27 4.03 -3.72
N ASP A 708 -39.94 3.94 -3.77
CA ASP A 708 -39.11 4.85 -4.57
C ASP A 708 -39.33 4.57 -6.05
N LEU A 709 -39.32 3.30 -6.44
CA LEU A 709 -39.56 2.87 -7.82
C LEU A 709 -40.93 3.35 -8.34
N GLU A 710 -41.98 3.23 -7.53
CA GLU A 710 -43.33 3.73 -7.88
C GLU A 710 -43.38 5.25 -8.09
N LYS A 711 -42.53 6.00 -7.37
CA LYS A 711 -42.38 7.46 -7.52
C LYS A 711 -41.47 7.86 -8.68
N GLY A 712 -40.88 6.88 -9.37
CA GLY A 712 -39.94 7.09 -10.47
C GLY A 712 -38.47 7.25 -10.04
N GLU A 713 -38.14 6.99 -8.76
CA GLU A 713 -36.76 6.91 -8.28
C GLU A 713 -36.23 5.48 -8.46
N TYR A 714 -35.21 5.30 -9.30
CA TYR A 714 -34.75 3.99 -9.75
C TYR A 714 -33.30 3.67 -9.35
N ASN A 715 -32.68 4.50 -8.52
CA ASN A 715 -31.34 4.28 -7.97
C ASN A 715 -31.36 3.23 -6.85
N GLY A 716 -30.31 2.39 -6.77
CA GLY A 716 -30.24 1.26 -5.85
C GLY A 716 -30.57 -0.09 -6.51
N TYR A 717 -30.92 -1.08 -5.68
CA TYR A 717 -31.14 -2.47 -6.10
C TYR A 717 -32.57 -2.72 -6.55
N ARG A 718 -32.71 -3.44 -7.68
CA ARG A 718 -33.96 -4.04 -8.14
C ARG A 718 -33.80 -5.56 -8.24
N PRO A 719 -34.58 -6.35 -7.49
CA PRO A 719 -34.49 -7.81 -7.52
C PRO A 719 -35.05 -8.38 -8.84
N ALA A 720 -34.65 -9.62 -9.12
CA ALA A 720 -35.27 -10.42 -10.17
C ALA A 720 -36.74 -10.70 -9.84
N GLY A 721 -37.54 -10.88 -10.90
CA GLY A 721 -38.94 -11.29 -10.79
C GLY A 721 -39.90 -10.13 -10.57
N HIS A 722 -39.46 -8.89 -10.82
CA HIS A 722 -40.26 -7.68 -10.65
C HIS A 722 -41.27 -7.48 -11.79
N ARG A 723 -40.93 -7.90 -13.01
CA ARG A 723 -41.79 -7.85 -14.19
C ARG A 723 -42.32 -9.25 -14.52
N ALA A 724 -43.62 -9.33 -14.76
CA ALA A 724 -44.23 -10.50 -15.37
C ALA A 724 -44.03 -10.46 -16.89
N LEU A 725 -43.46 -11.52 -17.44
CA LEU A 725 -43.20 -11.70 -18.86
C LEU A 725 -44.34 -12.44 -19.56
N GLY A 726 -45.46 -12.71 -18.87
CA GLY A 726 -46.60 -13.47 -19.37
C GLY A 726 -46.49 -14.98 -19.11
N ASN A 727 -47.62 -15.69 -19.22
CA ASN A 727 -47.75 -17.12 -18.92
C ASN A 727 -47.23 -17.53 -17.53
N GLY A 728 -47.32 -16.63 -16.54
CA GLY A 728 -46.83 -16.87 -15.17
C GLY A 728 -45.31 -16.79 -15.01
N VAL A 729 -44.56 -16.52 -16.09
CA VAL A 729 -43.09 -16.40 -16.05
C VAL A 729 -42.69 -14.99 -15.65
N LYS A 730 -41.75 -14.88 -14.72
CA LYS A 730 -41.19 -13.60 -14.27
C LYS A 730 -39.80 -13.36 -14.87
N ASP A 731 -39.38 -12.10 -14.90
CA ASP A 731 -38.01 -11.77 -15.29
C ASP A 731 -36.98 -12.36 -14.30
N ASN A 732 -35.77 -12.58 -14.79
CA ASN A 732 -34.61 -13.05 -14.02
C ASN A 732 -33.54 -11.96 -13.90
N VAL A 733 -33.93 -10.70 -14.08
CA VAL A 733 -33.03 -9.56 -14.19
C VAL A 733 -32.86 -8.89 -12.85
N GLN A 734 -31.63 -8.85 -12.38
CA GLN A 734 -31.25 -8.02 -11.25
C GLN A 734 -30.55 -6.76 -11.78
N VAL A 735 -30.84 -5.60 -11.19
CA VAL A 735 -30.24 -4.32 -11.57
C VAL A 735 -29.76 -3.61 -10.31
N TYR A 736 -28.58 -3.00 -10.38
CA TYR A 736 -28.08 -2.09 -9.35
C TYR A 736 -27.65 -0.78 -9.99
N ASN A 737 -28.33 0.31 -9.65
CA ASN A 737 -28.07 1.64 -10.20
C ASN A 737 -27.33 2.51 -9.18
N ILE A 738 -26.12 2.93 -9.56
CA ILE A 738 -25.25 3.84 -8.81
C ILE A 738 -25.40 5.22 -9.45
N PRO A 739 -26.04 6.19 -8.78
CA PRO A 739 -26.17 7.53 -9.33
C PRO A 739 -24.79 8.17 -9.53
N LYS A 740 -24.71 9.16 -10.42
CA LYS A 740 -23.48 9.94 -10.54
C LYS A 740 -23.12 10.67 -9.25
N PHE A 741 -21.84 10.98 -9.10
CA PHE A 741 -21.26 11.56 -7.89
C PHE A 741 -21.39 13.09 -7.88
N ASP A 742 -22.61 13.59 -8.06
CA ASP A 742 -22.96 15.02 -8.13
C ASP A 742 -23.35 15.63 -6.77
N GLY A 743 -23.43 14.81 -5.73
CA GLY A 743 -23.83 15.21 -4.37
C GLY A 743 -25.34 15.34 -4.14
N TYR A 744 -26.18 15.24 -5.18
CA TYR A 744 -27.64 15.37 -5.08
C TYR A 744 -28.36 14.04 -4.84
N HIS A 745 -27.73 12.92 -5.20
CA HIS A 745 -28.35 11.59 -5.19
C HIS A 745 -27.69 10.63 -4.20
N GLN A 746 -27.36 11.11 -2.98
CA GLN A 746 -26.68 10.31 -1.98
C GLN A 746 -27.55 9.13 -1.50
N ARG A 747 -26.99 7.91 -1.55
CA ARG A 747 -27.60 6.69 -1.05
C ARG A 747 -26.56 5.83 -0.34
N GLN A 748 -27.02 5.08 0.66
CA GLN A 748 -26.18 4.09 1.32
C GLN A 748 -25.79 3.00 0.32
N GLN A 749 -24.50 2.65 0.29
CA GLN A 749 -23.97 1.63 -0.60
C GLN A 749 -23.69 0.31 0.16
N PRO A 750 -23.81 -0.85 -0.51
CA PRO A 750 -23.30 -2.13 -0.01
C PRO A 750 -21.84 -1.99 0.43
N PRO A 751 -21.40 -2.60 1.54
CA PRO A 751 -20.02 -2.47 2.03
C PRO A 751 -18.98 -2.73 0.93
N ILE A 752 -19.21 -3.74 0.09
CA ILE A 752 -18.31 -4.10 -1.01
C ILE A 752 -18.19 -3.03 -2.10
N LEU A 753 -19.24 -2.25 -2.35
CA LEU A 753 -19.19 -1.12 -3.27
C LEU A 753 -18.72 0.15 -2.55
N GLY A 754 -19.09 0.29 -1.27
CA GLY A 754 -18.71 1.38 -0.38
C GLY A 754 -17.20 1.50 -0.21
N ASP A 755 -16.52 0.37 0.00
CA ASP A 755 -15.06 0.30 0.13
C ASP A 755 -14.32 0.69 -1.16
N HIS A 756 -15.01 0.67 -2.30
CA HIS A 756 -14.49 0.95 -3.64
C HIS A 756 -15.14 2.17 -4.31
N LEU A 757 -15.80 3.05 -3.54
CA LEU A 757 -16.54 4.18 -4.08
C LEU A 757 -15.66 5.13 -4.91
N GLU A 758 -14.44 5.42 -4.45
CA GLU A 758 -13.49 6.29 -5.18
C GLU A 758 -13.12 5.70 -6.56
N GLU A 759 -12.98 4.37 -6.64
CA GLU A 759 -12.68 3.66 -7.89
C GLU A 759 -13.87 3.71 -8.86
N ILE A 760 -15.08 3.50 -8.34
CA ILE A 760 -16.33 3.58 -9.11
C ILE A 760 -16.57 5.01 -9.60
N GLU A 761 -16.31 6.01 -8.76
CA GLU A 761 -16.41 7.43 -9.12
C GLU A 761 -15.42 7.80 -10.22
N ALA A 762 -14.14 7.42 -10.06
CA ALA A 762 -13.12 7.68 -11.06
C ALA A 762 -13.49 7.08 -12.42
N PHE A 763 -13.97 5.82 -12.43
CA PHE A 763 -14.44 5.17 -13.66
C PHE A 763 -15.64 5.88 -14.28
N SER A 764 -16.63 6.25 -13.46
CA SER A 764 -17.83 6.96 -13.91
C SER A 764 -17.52 8.33 -14.51
N ARG A 765 -16.63 9.11 -13.86
CA ARG A 765 -16.14 10.39 -14.39
C ARG A 765 -15.36 10.21 -15.68
N LYS A 766 -14.51 9.18 -15.78
CA LYS A 766 -13.73 8.89 -16.98
C LYS A 766 -14.60 8.49 -18.17
N CYS A 767 -15.66 7.70 -17.95
CA CYS A 767 -16.67 7.41 -18.97
C CYS A 767 -17.28 8.70 -19.52
N HIS A 768 -17.53 9.66 -18.64
CA HIS A 768 -18.09 10.95 -19.02
C HIS A 768 -17.09 11.80 -19.83
N THR A 769 -15.91 12.06 -19.28
CA THR A 769 -14.94 12.99 -19.86
C THR A 769 -14.26 12.45 -21.11
N GLU A 770 -13.88 11.16 -21.12
CA GLU A 770 -13.11 10.57 -22.23
C GLU A 770 -13.99 10.09 -23.39
N VAL A 771 -15.27 9.82 -23.14
CA VAL A 771 -16.19 9.25 -24.14
C VAL A 771 -17.36 10.18 -24.42
N VAL A 772 -18.17 10.48 -23.41
CA VAL A 772 -19.43 11.22 -23.60
C VAL A 772 -19.17 12.63 -24.10
N GLU A 773 -18.26 13.39 -23.49
CA GLU A 773 -18.01 14.76 -23.94
C GLU A 773 -17.49 14.82 -25.38
N LYS A 774 -16.60 13.90 -25.77
CA LYS A 774 -16.10 13.82 -27.15
C LYS A 774 -17.22 13.51 -28.13
N LEU A 775 -18.10 12.56 -27.79
CA LEU A 775 -19.27 12.24 -28.61
C LEU A 775 -20.25 13.42 -28.70
N LEU A 776 -20.50 14.14 -27.61
CA LEU A 776 -21.37 15.32 -27.58
C LEU A 776 -20.83 16.44 -28.48
N ARG A 777 -19.51 16.66 -28.49
CA ARG A 777 -18.87 17.61 -29.41
C ARG A 777 -19.02 17.17 -30.87
N LEU A 778 -18.83 15.88 -31.18
CA LEU A 778 -19.09 15.35 -32.52
C LEU A 778 -20.58 15.53 -32.91
N PHE A 779 -21.52 15.35 -31.98
CA PHE A 779 -22.94 15.66 -32.24
C PHE A 779 -23.19 17.14 -32.47
N ALA A 780 -22.52 18.03 -31.74
CA ALA A 780 -22.64 19.47 -31.94
C ALA A 780 -22.15 19.89 -33.34
N ILE A 781 -21.02 19.33 -33.79
CA ILE A 781 -20.48 19.55 -35.15
C ILE A 781 -21.44 18.97 -36.20
N LEU A 782 -21.94 17.74 -35.99
CA LEU A 782 -22.91 17.11 -36.89
C LEU A 782 -24.18 17.97 -37.05
N LEU A 783 -24.61 18.64 -35.97
CA LEU A 783 -25.77 19.53 -35.96
C LEU A 783 -25.45 20.95 -36.46
N GLU A 784 -24.22 21.20 -36.90
CA GLU A 784 -23.74 22.52 -37.34
C GLU A 784 -23.92 23.61 -36.26
N LEU A 785 -23.86 23.25 -34.97
CA LEU A 785 -24.06 24.22 -33.88
C LEU A 785 -22.97 25.31 -33.89
N PRO A 786 -23.31 26.56 -33.57
CA PRO A 786 -22.33 27.66 -33.52
C PRO A 786 -21.31 27.50 -32.40
N ASP A 787 -21.64 26.72 -31.36
CA ASP A 787 -20.78 26.41 -30.23
C ASP A 787 -20.64 24.89 -30.10
N GLU A 788 -19.42 24.39 -30.32
CA GLU A 788 -19.08 22.96 -30.25
C GLU A 788 -19.32 22.38 -28.84
N ASP A 789 -19.18 23.19 -27.79
CA ASP A 789 -19.35 22.77 -26.41
C ASP A 789 -20.80 22.91 -25.90
N GLN A 790 -21.75 23.36 -26.72
CA GLN A 790 -23.13 23.59 -26.29
C GLN A 790 -23.74 22.33 -25.64
N LEU A 791 -23.64 21.18 -26.30
CA LEU A 791 -24.15 19.92 -25.75
C LEU A 791 -23.38 19.44 -24.52
N VAL A 792 -22.08 19.75 -24.41
CA VAL A 792 -21.28 19.44 -23.21
C VAL A 792 -21.74 20.27 -22.01
N LYS A 793 -22.06 21.55 -22.22
CA LYS A 793 -22.60 22.44 -21.18
C LYS A 793 -23.95 21.97 -20.64
N ASP A 794 -24.75 21.33 -21.49
CA ASP A 794 -26.04 20.73 -21.11
C ASP A 794 -25.91 19.35 -20.43
N HIS A 795 -24.70 18.78 -20.37
CA HIS A 795 -24.42 17.46 -19.80
C HIS A 795 -23.30 17.50 -18.76
N GLN A 796 -23.16 18.58 -17.99
CA GLN A 796 -22.09 18.69 -17.01
C GLN A 796 -22.20 17.63 -15.90
N TYR A 797 -21.09 16.95 -15.59
CA TYR A 797 -21.08 15.88 -14.60
C TYR A 797 -21.52 16.36 -13.21
N ASP A 798 -20.95 17.45 -12.70
CA ASP A 798 -21.18 17.94 -11.33
C ASP A 798 -22.48 18.73 -11.14
N VAL A 799 -23.28 18.88 -12.20
CA VAL A 799 -24.61 19.51 -12.14
C VAL A 799 -25.67 18.42 -11.98
N LYS A 800 -26.70 18.65 -11.16
CA LYS A 800 -27.79 17.69 -10.92
C LYS A 800 -28.30 17.05 -12.23
N GLY A 801 -28.20 15.73 -12.32
CA GLY A 801 -28.53 14.97 -13.53
C GLY A 801 -28.98 13.55 -13.21
N GLU A 802 -29.61 12.91 -14.19
CA GLU A 802 -30.09 11.52 -14.10
C GLU A 802 -29.07 10.49 -14.63
N ASP A 803 -27.80 10.86 -14.72
CA ASP A 803 -26.71 9.97 -15.11
C ASP A 803 -26.44 8.94 -14.02
N HIS A 804 -26.13 7.71 -14.42
CA HIS A 804 -25.83 6.64 -13.48
C HIS A 804 -24.99 5.53 -14.11
N LEU A 805 -24.17 4.88 -13.27
CA LEU A 805 -23.56 3.61 -13.57
C LEU A 805 -24.51 2.48 -13.14
N ARG A 806 -24.65 1.45 -13.95
CA ARG A 806 -25.56 0.33 -13.72
C ARG A 806 -24.78 -0.98 -13.76
N TYR A 807 -24.87 -1.77 -12.71
CA TYR A 807 -24.60 -3.19 -12.81
C TYR A 807 -25.91 -3.92 -13.13
N MET A 808 -25.84 -4.94 -13.98
CA MET A 808 -27.01 -5.67 -14.45
C MET A 808 -26.68 -7.15 -14.63
N HIS A 809 -27.47 -8.03 -14.03
CA HIS A 809 -27.23 -9.47 -14.04
C HIS A 809 -28.46 -10.24 -14.56
N TYR A 810 -28.25 -11.12 -15.53
CA TYR A 810 -29.21 -12.14 -15.94
C TYR A 810 -28.69 -13.51 -15.52
N ALA A 811 -29.48 -14.24 -14.72
CA ALA A 811 -29.17 -15.63 -14.41
C ALA A 811 -29.43 -16.54 -15.62
N ALA A 812 -28.58 -17.52 -15.86
CA ALA A 812 -28.81 -18.56 -16.85
C ALA A 812 -30.10 -19.34 -16.52
N ARG A 813 -30.79 -19.87 -17.54
CA ARG A 813 -32.03 -20.64 -17.39
C ARG A 813 -31.90 -22.02 -18.05
N GLY A 814 -32.73 -22.97 -17.60
CA GLY A 814 -32.84 -24.28 -18.24
C GLY A 814 -33.44 -24.22 -19.66
N ALA A 815 -33.19 -25.24 -20.47
CA ALA A 815 -33.61 -25.29 -21.88
C ALA A 815 -35.14 -25.15 -22.09
N GLU A 816 -35.96 -25.65 -21.16
CA GLU A 816 -37.43 -25.51 -21.21
C GLU A 816 -37.93 -24.10 -20.82
N GLU A 817 -37.24 -23.42 -19.89
CA GLU A 817 -37.57 -22.04 -19.49
C GLU A 817 -37.10 -20.99 -20.51
N ASN A 818 -36.07 -21.30 -21.29
CA ASN A 818 -35.55 -20.45 -22.35
C ASN A 818 -36.50 -20.33 -23.57
N LYS A 819 -37.50 -21.20 -23.71
CA LYS A 819 -38.49 -21.11 -24.81
C LYS A 819 -39.46 -19.93 -24.67
N ILE A 820 -39.53 -19.25 -23.51
CA ILE A 820 -40.67 -18.38 -23.14
C ILE A 820 -40.26 -16.91 -22.83
N VAL A 821 -38.98 -16.51 -22.93
CA VAL A 821 -38.54 -15.19 -22.40
C VAL A 821 -37.65 -14.37 -23.33
N GLY A 822 -37.92 -13.04 -23.37
CA GLY A 822 -37.09 -12.03 -24.04
C GLY A 822 -36.76 -10.77 -23.20
N VAL A 823 -35.53 -10.26 -23.40
CA VAL A 823 -35.15 -8.85 -23.69
C VAL A 823 -34.81 -7.79 -22.58
N THR A 824 -33.51 -7.45 -22.31
CA THR A 824 -32.90 -6.05 -22.25
C THR A 824 -31.33 -5.88 -22.45
N LEU A 825 -30.84 -4.68 -22.88
CA LEU A 825 -29.52 -4.18 -23.43
C LEU A 825 -28.33 -3.85 -22.47
N LEU A 826 -27.04 -3.81 -22.95
CA LEU A 826 -25.77 -3.91 -22.15
C LEU A 826 -24.44 -3.36 -22.77
N PHE A 827 -23.43 -2.99 -21.96
CA PHE A 827 -22.01 -2.85 -22.42
C PHE A 827 -21.42 -4.23 -22.69
N ARG A 828 -20.29 -4.27 -23.42
CA ARG A 828 -19.61 -5.48 -23.89
C ARG A 828 -19.64 -6.57 -22.82
N GLN A 829 -20.50 -7.54 -23.09
CA GLN A 829 -20.33 -8.90 -22.66
C GLN A 829 -20.13 -9.73 -23.92
N PRO A 830 -19.20 -10.69 -23.92
CA PRO A 830 -19.02 -11.62 -25.03
C PRO A 830 -20.23 -12.55 -25.26
N VAL A 831 -21.27 -12.48 -24.42
CA VAL A 831 -22.54 -13.17 -24.60
C VAL A 831 -23.38 -12.47 -25.68
N ALA A 832 -23.55 -13.12 -26.82
CA ALA A 832 -24.37 -12.64 -27.94
C ALA A 832 -25.85 -12.77 -27.58
N ALA A 833 -26.41 -11.75 -26.94
CA ALA A 833 -27.81 -11.75 -26.53
C ALA A 833 -28.57 -10.53 -27.02
N LEU A 834 -27.96 -9.67 -27.84
CA LEU A 834 -28.54 -8.39 -28.27
C LEU A 834 -28.89 -8.39 -29.75
N GLN A 835 -30.11 -7.95 -30.05
CA GLN A 835 -30.59 -7.68 -31.40
C GLN A 835 -31.07 -6.23 -31.53
N ILE A 836 -30.88 -5.67 -32.72
CA ILE A 836 -31.40 -4.35 -33.11
C ILE A 836 -32.33 -4.53 -34.31
N LEU A 837 -33.35 -3.68 -34.39
CA LEU A 837 -34.24 -3.61 -35.53
C LEU A 837 -33.63 -2.66 -36.56
N ASN A 838 -33.26 -3.17 -37.72
CA ASN A 838 -32.72 -2.35 -38.81
C ASN A 838 -33.84 -1.52 -39.49
N SER A 839 -33.44 -0.61 -40.39
CA SER A 839 -34.38 0.22 -41.17
C SER A 839 -35.32 -0.57 -42.08
N GLN A 840 -35.00 -1.83 -42.39
CA GLN A 840 -35.84 -2.75 -43.18
C GLN A 840 -36.84 -3.54 -42.31
N GLY A 841 -36.88 -3.29 -41.00
CA GLY A 841 -37.77 -3.99 -40.07
C GLY A 841 -37.32 -5.41 -39.71
N GLN A 842 -36.04 -5.74 -39.93
CA GLN A 842 -35.45 -7.04 -39.61
C GLN A 842 -34.62 -6.96 -38.32
N TRP A 843 -34.75 -7.97 -37.47
CA TRP A 843 -33.95 -8.13 -36.26
C TRP A 843 -32.56 -8.70 -36.59
N LYS A 844 -31.50 -7.96 -36.28
CA LYS A 844 -30.10 -8.33 -36.52
C LYS A 844 -29.31 -8.39 -35.21
N TRP A 845 -28.38 -9.33 -35.07
CA TRP A 845 -27.58 -9.53 -33.86
C TRP A 845 -26.45 -8.50 -33.75
N VAL A 846 -26.22 -7.95 -32.57
CA VAL A 846 -25.10 -7.05 -32.31
C VAL A 846 -23.88 -7.87 -31.89
N ARG A 847 -22.80 -7.76 -32.66
CA ARG A 847 -21.56 -8.50 -32.43
C ARG A 847 -20.80 -7.95 -31.21
N PRO A 848 -20.45 -8.77 -30.20
CA PRO A 848 -19.52 -8.32 -29.18
C PRO A 848 -18.12 -8.15 -29.80
N GLN A 849 -17.63 -6.92 -29.90
CA GLN A 849 -16.30 -6.61 -30.44
C GLN A 849 -15.31 -6.26 -29.34
N ASP A 850 -14.10 -6.82 -29.42
CA ASP A 850 -13.06 -6.65 -28.41
C ASP A 850 -12.49 -5.23 -28.39
N GLY A 851 -12.26 -4.69 -27.18
CA GLY A 851 -11.73 -3.33 -27.01
C GLY A 851 -12.67 -2.20 -27.45
N THR A 852 -13.97 -2.48 -27.60
CA THR A 852 -14.97 -1.50 -28.02
C THR A 852 -16.07 -1.28 -26.97
N ILE A 853 -16.69 -0.08 -27.01
CA ILE A 853 -17.94 0.23 -26.32
C ILE A 853 -19.06 0.27 -27.35
N THR A 854 -20.15 -0.47 -27.11
CA THR A 854 -21.39 -0.36 -27.90
C THR A 854 -22.21 0.83 -27.41
N VAL A 855 -22.41 1.83 -28.26
CA VAL A 855 -23.11 3.08 -27.93
C VAL A 855 -24.48 3.12 -28.61
N ASN A 856 -25.50 3.57 -27.88
CA ASN A 856 -26.84 3.85 -28.39
C ASN A 856 -27.20 5.32 -28.14
N THR A 857 -27.70 5.99 -29.17
CA THR A 857 -28.21 7.37 -29.10
C THR A 857 -29.64 7.39 -28.55
N CYS A 858 -29.76 7.54 -27.23
CA CYS A 858 -31.02 7.43 -26.49
C CYS A 858 -32.07 8.49 -26.85
N ASP A 859 -33.31 8.27 -26.37
CA ASP A 859 -34.51 9.09 -26.64
C ASP A 859 -34.32 10.61 -26.41
N ALA A 860 -33.47 11.02 -25.46
CA ALA A 860 -33.23 12.45 -25.18
C ALA A 860 -32.55 13.18 -26.36
N LEU A 861 -31.56 12.55 -27.01
CA LEU A 861 -30.93 13.11 -28.20
C LEU A 861 -31.89 13.12 -29.39
N THR A 862 -32.75 12.10 -29.51
CA THR A 862 -33.83 12.09 -30.51
C THR A 862 -34.79 13.26 -30.30
N ALA A 863 -35.16 13.57 -29.06
CA ALA A 863 -36.02 14.71 -28.74
C ALA A 863 -35.35 16.06 -29.05
N LEU A 864 -34.10 16.25 -28.61
CA LEU A 864 -33.32 17.47 -28.85
C LEU A 864 -33.00 17.74 -30.33
N THR A 865 -33.09 16.72 -31.18
CA THR A 865 -32.77 16.83 -32.62
C THR A 865 -33.98 16.70 -33.53
N GLY A 866 -35.20 16.80 -32.99
CA GLY A 866 -36.43 16.66 -33.78
C GLY A 866 -36.53 15.33 -34.53
N GLY A 867 -35.89 14.27 -34.02
CA GLY A 867 -35.87 12.95 -34.63
C GLY A 867 -34.73 12.68 -35.63
N LEU A 868 -33.81 13.62 -35.84
CA LEU A 868 -32.66 13.42 -36.74
C LEU A 868 -31.75 12.28 -36.25
N ILE A 869 -31.34 12.35 -34.98
CA ILE A 869 -30.57 11.30 -34.32
C ILE A 869 -31.57 10.26 -33.80
N LYS A 870 -31.55 9.06 -34.38
CA LYS A 870 -32.52 8.01 -34.04
C LYS A 870 -32.09 7.20 -32.83
N SER A 871 -33.04 6.94 -31.94
CA SER A 871 -32.93 5.91 -30.90
C SER A 871 -33.29 4.55 -31.51
N SER A 872 -32.34 3.62 -31.54
CA SER A 872 -32.57 2.30 -32.14
C SER A 872 -33.51 1.47 -31.29
N ILE A 873 -34.47 0.84 -31.95
CA ILE A 873 -35.28 -0.21 -31.34
C ILE A 873 -34.41 -1.45 -31.19
N HIS A 874 -34.35 -1.96 -29.97
CA HIS A 874 -33.47 -3.06 -29.62
C HIS A 874 -34.19 -4.03 -28.71
N ARG A 875 -33.76 -5.28 -28.78
CA ARG A 875 -34.27 -6.35 -27.95
C ARG A 875 -33.15 -7.28 -27.54
N VAL A 876 -33.26 -7.95 -26.41
CA VAL A 876 -32.31 -8.98 -26.00
C VAL A 876 -32.91 -10.36 -26.13
N HIS A 877 -32.30 -11.11 -27.02
CA HIS A 877 -32.71 -12.45 -27.31
C HIS A 877 -32.10 -13.42 -26.29
N VAL A 878 -32.70 -14.61 -26.18
CA VAL A 878 -32.06 -15.74 -25.51
C VAL A 878 -30.69 -15.97 -26.15
N PRO A 879 -29.60 -16.13 -25.37
CA PRO A 879 -28.28 -16.41 -25.92
C PRO A 879 -28.26 -17.68 -26.79
N PRO A 880 -27.33 -17.80 -27.74
CA PRO A 880 -27.11 -19.02 -28.51
C PRO A 880 -26.80 -20.22 -27.62
N ALA A 881 -26.96 -21.43 -28.17
CA ALA A 881 -26.87 -22.68 -27.40
C ALA A 881 -25.54 -22.83 -26.65
N ASP A 882 -24.44 -22.38 -27.26
CA ASP A 882 -23.09 -22.42 -26.68
C ASP A 882 -22.86 -21.44 -25.53
N GLN A 883 -23.76 -20.47 -25.32
CA GLN A 883 -23.67 -19.47 -24.25
C GLN A 883 -24.90 -19.44 -23.31
N ALA A 884 -25.95 -20.20 -23.60
CA ALA A 884 -27.21 -20.21 -22.84
C ALA A 884 -27.05 -20.62 -21.37
N HIS A 885 -25.96 -21.31 -21.03
CA HIS A 885 -25.65 -21.80 -19.69
C HIS A 885 -24.86 -20.79 -18.83
N VAL A 886 -24.51 -19.61 -19.36
CA VAL A 886 -23.63 -18.65 -18.69
C VAL A 886 -24.41 -17.46 -18.15
N ASP A 887 -24.11 -17.08 -16.90
CA ASP A 887 -24.65 -15.86 -16.30
C ASP A 887 -24.11 -14.61 -17.01
N ARG A 888 -25.01 -13.66 -17.25
CA ARG A 888 -24.73 -12.46 -18.06
C ARG A 888 -24.66 -11.24 -17.14
N LEU A 889 -23.45 -10.84 -16.74
CA LEU A 889 -23.21 -9.66 -15.91
C LEU A 889 -22.69 -8.50 -16.73
N GLY A 890 -23.31 -7.32 -16.67
CA GLY A 890 -22.80 -6.14 -17.35
C GLY A 890 -22.80 -4.87 -16.56
N VAL A 891 -21.99 -3.96 -17.07
CA VAL A 891 -21.71 -2.63 -16.53
C VAL A 891 -22.24 -1.64 -17.55
N LEU A 892 -23.08 -0.67 -17.18
CA LEU A 892 -23.53 0.35 -18.12
C LEU A 892 -23.38 1.75 -17.57
N TYR A 893 -22.93 2.69 -18.38
CA TYR A 893 -22.96 4.12 -18.09
C TYR A 893 -24.04 4.80 -18.92
N PHE A 894 -25.00 5.44 -18.25
CA PHE A 894 -26.05 6.23 -18.87
C PHE A 894 -25.72 7.71 -18.72
N ALA A 895 -25.61 8.41 -19.85
CA ALA A 895 -25.49 9.85 -19.89
C ALA A 895 -26.79 10.50 -20.36
N ARG A 896 -27.20 11.59 -19.69
CA ARG A 896 -28.40 12.37 -20.03
C ARG A 896 -28.12 13.86 -19.85
N PRO A 897 -28.91 14.74 -20.50
CA PRO A 897 -28.83 16.15 -20.19
C PRO A 897 -29.11 16.41 -18.71
N ASN A 898 -28.59 17.50 -18.17
CA ASN A 898 -28.84 17.89 -16.79
C ASN A 898 -30.34 18.13 -16.55
N ASN A 899 -30.78 17.97 -15.30
CA ASN A 899 -32.21 17.89 -14.94
C ASN A 899 -33.06 19.10 -15.38
N HIS A 900 -32.43 20.27 -15.51
CA HIS A 900 -33.07 21.53 -15.89
C HIS A 900 -33.21 21.72 -17.42
N VAL A 901 -32.51 20.92 -18.24
CA VAL A 901 -32.54 21.03 -19.69
C VAL A 901 -33.92 20.59 -20.19
N VAL A 902 -34.56 21.46 -20.99
CA VAL A 902 -35.84 21.19 -21.66
C VAL A 902 -35.57 20.39 -22.93
N LEU A 903 -36.29 19.27 -23.11
CA LEU A 903 -36.11 18.35 -24.24
C LEU A 903 -36.84 18.81 -25.52
N ASP A 904 -36.71 20.09 -25.85
CA ASP A 904 -37.24 20.67 -27.10
C ASP A 904 -36.16 20.61 -28.19
N PRO A 905 -36.52 20.60 -29.49
CA PRO A 905 -35.54 20.63 -30.56
C PRO A 905 -34.67 21.88 -30.51
N ILE A 906 -33.36 21.71 -30.74
CA ILE A 906 -32.37 22.78 -30.66
C ILE A 906 -32.59 23.81 -31.78
N GLN A 907 -33.06 25.00 -31.42
CA GLN A 907 -33.50 26.02 -32.38
C GLN A 907 -32.34 26.73 -33.11
N ASN A 908 -31.15 26.78 -32.49
CA ASN A 908 -29.98 27.44 -33.06
C ASN A 908 -29.14 26.54 -33.98
N SER A 909 -29.61 25.34 -34.32
CA SER A 909 -28.94 24.45 -35.28
C SER A 909 -29.29 24.83 -36.73
N PRO A 910 -28.33 25.27 -37.56
CA PRO A 910 -28.54 25.51 -38.98
C PRO A 910 -29.03 24.26 -39.73
N LEU A 911 -28.51 23.08 -39.37
CA LEU A 911 -28.91 21.82 -40.00
C LEU A 911 -30.37 21.46 -39.69
N LEU A 912 -30.79 21.53 -38.42
CA LEU A 912 -32.17 21.21 -38.06
C LEU A 912 -33.17 22.19 -38.70
N ASN A 913 -32.82 23.48 -38.75
CA ASN A 913 -33.62 24.49 -39.45
C ASN A 913 -33.71 24.22 -40.95
N ARG A 914 -32.60 23.83 -41.60
CA ARG A 914 -32.57 23.44 -43.03
C ARG A 914 -33.46 22.23 -43.31
N LEU A 915 -33.53 21.28 -42.37
CA LEU A 915 -34.34 20.06 -42.48
C LEU A 915 -35.78 20.23 -41.98
N GLY A 916 -36.15 21.39 -41.43
CA GLY A 916 -37.48 21.64 -40.87
C GLY A 916 -37.80 20.87 -39.58
N LEU A 917 -36.78 20.37 -38.87
CA LEU A 917 -36.93 19.55 -37.66
C LEU A 917 -36.97 20.42 -36.39
N THR A 918 -37.90 21.37 -36.35
CA THR A 918 -38.04 22.36 -35.25
C THR A 918 -39.03 21.94 -34.16
N GLN A 919 -39.76 20.84 -34.37
CA GLN A 919 -40.71 20.26 -33.42
C GLN A 919 -40.39 18.78 -33.18
N ASN A 920 -40.77 18.29 -32.01
CA ASN A 920 -40.79 16.88 -31.64
C ASN A 920 -42.15 16.50 -31.04
N VAL A 921 -42.31 15.22 -30.71
CA VAL A 921 -43.54 14.64 -30.19
C VAL A 921 -44.03 15.31 -28.89
N PHE A 922 -43.16 15.90 -28.07
CA PHE A 922 -43.56 16.64 -26.87
C PHE A 922 -44.15 18.01 -27.23
N THR A 923 -43.43 18.76 -28.07
CA THR A 923 -43.85 20.09 -28.51
C THR A 923 -45.13 20.06 -29.35
N GLU A 924 -45.34 19.00 -30.15
CA GLU A 924 -46.59 18.77 -30.91
C GLU A 924 -47.80 18.59 -29.99
N LEU A 925 -47.59 18.04 -28.80
CA LEU A 925 -48.62 17.88 -27.76
C LEU A 925 -48.72 19.12 -26.84
N GLY A 926 -47.99 20.19 -27.14
CA GLY A 926 -47.93 21.40 -26.30
C GLY A 926 -47.25 21.18 -24.96
N GLN A 927 -46.38 20.18 -24.85
CA GLN A 927 -45.65 19.82 -23.61
C GLN A 927 -44.17 20.17 -23.75
N HIS A 928 -43.63 20.87 -22.74
CA HIS A 928 -42.21 21.25 -22.66
C HIS A 928 -41.59 20.63 -21.42
N LEU A 929 -41.13 19.39 -21.55
CA LEU A 929 -40.66 18.60 -20.41
C LEU A 929 -39.17 18.80 -20.17
N THR A 930 -38.79 19.04 -18.93
CA THR A 930 -37.39 18.94 -18.53
C THR A 930 -36.92 17.48 -18.50
N THR A 931 -35.60 17.25 -18.55
CA THR A 931 -35.04 15.90 -18.46
C THR A 931 -35.49 15.18 -17.19
N GLU A 932 -35.55 15.86 -16.05
CA GLU A 932 -36.04 15.31 -14.79
C GLU A 932 -37.50 14.85 -14.88
N GLN A 933 -38.37 15.68 -15.46
CA GLN A 933 -39.79 15.37 -15.64
C GLN A 933 -39.97 14.18 -16.59
N TRP A 934 -39.25 14.19 -17.71
CA TRP A 934 -39.30 13.11 -18.70
C TRP A 934 -38.85 11.77 -18.10
N VAL A 935 -37.71 11.76 -17.41
CA VAL A 935 -37.19 10.55 -16.77
C VAL A 935 -38.18 10.03 -15.74
N LYS A 936 -38.72 10.90 -14.88
CA LYS A 936 -39.70 10.50 -13.86
C LYS A 936 -40.95 9.89 -14.48
N VAL A 937 -41.52 10.52 -15.51
CA VAL A 937 -42.69 10.00 -16.23
C VAL A 937 -42.39 8.64 -16.87
N ARG A 938 -41.23 8.49 -17.52
CA ARG A 938 -40.83 7.23 -18.16
C ARG A 938 -40.61 6.12 -17.15
N GLN A 939 -39.98 6.40 -16.01
CA GLN A 939 -39.73 5.40 -14.97
C GLN A 939 -41.03 4.94 -14.31
N THR A 940 -41.94 5.87 -14.00
CA THR A 940 -43.27 5.55 -13.46
C THR A 940 -44.11 4.76 -14.47
N GLN A 941 -44.07 5.10 -15.75
CA GLN A 941 -44.75 4.34 -16.80
C GLN A 941 -44.21 2.91 -16.90
N GLN A 942 -42.90 2.72 -16.79
CA GLN A 942 -42.31 1.37 -16.79
C GLN A 942 -42.76 0.50 -15.60
N GLN A 943 -43.06 1.09 -14.44
CA GLN A 943 -43.59 0.33 -13.29
C GLN A 943 -45.03 -0.14 -13.49
N ARG A 944 -45.82 0.52 -14.35
CA ARG A 944 -47.19 0.09 -14.68
C ARG A 944 -47.22 -1.22 -15.47
N ARG A 945 -46.12 -1.55 -16.17
CA ARG A 945 -45.95 -2.77 -16.99
C ARG A 945 -45.54 -4.01 -16.19
N THR A 946 -45.70 -3.99 -14.86
CA THR A 946 -45.40 -5.12 -13.97
C THR A 946 -46.49 -6.22 -13.97
N ARG A 947 -47.67 -5.93 -14.52
CA ARG A 947 -48.78 -6.87 -14.65
C ARG A 947 -48.67 -7.72 -15.92
N ASP A 948 -49.23 -8.93 -15.90
CA ASP A 948 -49.15 -9.89 -17.00
C ASP A 948 -49.60 -9.27 -18.34
N ALA A 949 -48.71 -9.34 -19.33
CA ALA A 949 -49.04 -9.06 -20.72
C ALA A 949 -49.92 -10.19 -21.29
N LYS A 950 -50.91 -9.84 -22.11
CA LYS A 950 -51.67 -10.83 -22.87
C LYS A 950 -50.83 -11.27 -24.06
N ILE A 951 -50.57 -12.57 -24.16
CA ILE A 951 -49.85 -13.17 -25.29
C ILE A 951 -50.90 -13.74 -26.25
N SER A 952 -50.86 -13.34 -27.53
CA SER A 952 -51.71 -13.94 -28.57
C SER A 952 -51.24 -15.35 -28.91
N GLU A 953 -52.06 -16.15 -29.60
CA GLU A 953 -51.64 -17.48 -30.09
C GLU A 953 -50.35 -17.42 -30.94
N ASP A 954 -50.15 -16.33 -31.69
CA ASP A 954 -48.93 -16.06 -32.47
C ASP A 954 -47.71 -15.60 -31.64
N GLY A 955 -47.77 -15.63 -30.31
CA GLY A 955 -46.67 -15.24 -29.42
C GLY A 955 -46.44 -13.72 -29.27
N LYS A 956 -47.37 -12.87 -29.74
CA LYS A 956 -47.25 -11.41 -29.64
C LYS A 956 -47.74 -10.89 -28.30
N TYR A 957 -46.96 -10.00 -27.71
CA TYR A 957 -47.27 -9.30 -26.47
C TYR A 957 -48.23 -8.13 -26.72
N THR A 958 -49.31 -8.09 -25.96
CA THR A 958 -50.27 -6.99 -25.92
C THR A 958 -50.43 -6.49 -24.48
N TYR A 959 -50.42 -5.16 -24.32
CA TYR A 959 -50.56 -4.47 -23.04
C TYR A 959 -51.82 -3.62 -23.04
N ARG A 960 -52.35 -3.29 -21.85
CA ARG A 960 -53.52 -2.40 -21.77
C ARG A 960 -53.11 -1.00 -22.23
N PRO A 961 -53.98 -0.25 -22.94
CA PRO A 961 -53.65 1.08 -23.43
C PRO A 961 -53.11 2.04 -22.36
N LYS A 962 -53.70 1.99 -21.15
CA LYS A 962 -53.26 2.79 -19.98
C LYS A 962 -51.86 2.44 -19.47
N ASP A 963 -51.39 1.21 -19.68
CA ASP A 963 -50.04 0.80 -19.31
C ASP A 963 -49.01 1.25 -20.35
N LEU A 964 -49.45 1.58 -21.58
CA LEU A 964 -48.61 2.11 -22.65
C LEU A 964 -48.60 3.64 -22.68
N GLU A 965 -49.60 4.32 -22.12
CA GLU A 965 -49.64 5.77 -22.02
C GLU A 965 -48.48 6.31 -21.16
N ILE A 966 -47.66 7.17 -21.78
CA ILE A 966 -46.52 7.84 -21.14
C ILE A 966 -47.00 9.16 -20.53
N ILE A 967 -47.51 10.03 -21.39
CA ILE A 967 -48.24 11.27 -21.07
C ILE A 967 -49.55 11.26 -21.88
N PRO A 968 -50.56 12.06 -21.50
CA PRO A 968 -51.81 12.12 -22.26
C PRO A 968 -51.55 12.39 -23.76
N GLY A 969 -52.02 11.48 -24.63
CA GLY A 969 -51.82 11.57 -26.08
C GLY A 969 -50.54 10.92 -26.62
N LEU A 970 -49.57 10.54 -25.77
CA LEU A 970 -48.35 9.84 -26.16
C LEU A 970 -48.30 8.42 -25.60
N HIS A 971 -48.30 7.43 -26.49
CA HIS A 971 -48.25 6.01 -26.12
C HIS A 971 -46.94 5.34 -26.55
N ALA A 972 -46.40 4.50 -25.68
CA ALA A 972 -45.29 3.62 -25.99
C ALA A 972 -45.73 2.56 -27.01
N LYS A 973 -44.96 2.40 -28.08
CA LYS A 973 -45.16 1.36 -29.08
C LYS A 973 -44.50 0.05 -28.65
N VAL A 974 -45.20 -1.08 -28.89
CA VAL A 974 -44.68 -2.42 -28.65
C VAL A 974 -44.18 -2.98 -29.98
N TYR A 975 -42.93 -3.40 -30.01
CA TYR A 975 -42.32 -4.08 -31.15
C TYR A 975 -42.14 -5.54 -30.74
N ASN A 976 -42.89 -6.43 -31.37
CA ASN A 976 -42.82 -7.88 -31.12
C ASN A 976 -41.69 -8.52 -31.92
#